data_AF-A0A8K1GP75-F1
#
_entry.id   AF-A0A8K1GP75-F1
#
_cell.length_a   1.000
_cell.length_b   1.000
_cell.length_c   1.000
_cell.angle_alpha   90.00
_cell.angle_beta   90.00
_cell.angle_gamma   90.00
#
_symmetry.space_group_name_H-M   'P 1'
#
loop_
_entity.id
_entity.type
_entity.pdbx_description
1 polymer ?
#
loop_
_entity_poly.entity_id
_entity_poly.type
_entity_poly.pdbx_seq_one_letter_code
_entity_poly.pdbx_strand_id
1 'polypeptide(L)'
;MESNIKINNPADISVIVLYFLIVLAVGLWAMYSTNRGTVGGFFLAGRSMIWWPIGASLFASNIGSGHFVGIAGTAAAGGIAIGGFEWNALIFVVVLGWIFVPIYIKAGVVTMPEYLRKRFGGKRIQIYLSVLSLVIYIFTKISADIFSGAIFIQLAVGLNLYVAIIILLAITALYTITGGLAAVIYTDTLQTFIMVVGSFILMGFAFAEVGGYEAFMQKYMEAIPSNVSYGNTVVDPECYTPRKDAFHIFRDPVSGDLPWPGVVFGLSILAMWYWCTDQVIVQRCLSGKNMSHVKAGCIVCGYLKLLPMFIIVMPGMISRILYPDVVACVVPELCQRYCGTAVGCTNIAYPKLVVELMPNGLRGLMLSVMLASLMSSLTSIFNSASTLFTMDIYTKIRTRASEKELMLAGRAFMLVLIGISIAWVPVVQSAQSGQLFDYIQSVTSFLGPPIAAVFLLGLFCKRVNEQGAFWGLIIGLLAGLGRMIPEFAYGSGSCGAPSNCPFIICGIHYLYFALILFALSAIVILAVSYMTKPIPDVHLYRLCWSLRHSKEERIDLDAEEEQDRADEKDAESVNEENQEDPGCCRKAYNWFCGLDQKGPKLSKEEEEALKKKLTDTSEVPLWRNIVNVNGIILLTVAVFCHAYFA
;
A
#
# COMPACT_ATOMS: atom_id res chain seq x y z
N MET A 1 22.06 9.11 -17.42
CA MET A 1 21.46 10.33 -16.84
C MET A 1 22.49 11.44 -16.86
N GLU A 2 22.23 12.54 -17.57
CA GLU A 2 23.06 13.75 -17.44
C GLU A 2 22.90 14.31 -16.02
N SER A 3 23.93 14.11 -15.20
CA SER A 3 23.96 14.44 -13.78
C SER A 3 24.50 15.86 -13.58
N ASN A 4 23.68 16.87 -13.83
CA ASN A 4 23.92 18.17 -13.20
C ASN A 4 23.40 18.05 -11.76
N ILE A 5 24.28 18.14 -10.76
CA ILE A 5 23.90 18.10 -9.34
C ILE A 5 23.05 19.34 -9.07
N LYS A 6 21.74 19.17 -8.88
CA LYS A 6 20.81 20.30 -8.76
C LYS A 6 20.73 20.81 -7.31
N ILE A 7 20.95 19.93 -6.33
CA ILE A 7 21.13 20.32 -4.93
C ILE A 7 22.62 20.59 -4.64
N ASN A 8 23.02 21.85 -4.76
CA ASN A 8 24.31 22.32 -4.23
C ASN A 8 24.18 23.68 -3.54
N ASN A 9 22.97 24.03 -3.10
CA ASN A 9 22.72 25.30 -2.42
C ASN A 9 22.56 25.05 -0.90
N PRO A 10 22.96 26.01 -0.05
CA PRO A 10 22.87 25.86 1.40
C PRO A 10 21.42 25.86 1.90
N ALA A 11 20.48 26.49 1.18
CA ALA A 11 19.09 26.59 1.57
C ALA A 11 18.39 25.22 1.55
N ASP A 12 18.50 24.48 0.45
CA ASP A 12 17.94 23.14 0.29
C ASP A 12 18.54 22.17 1.31
N ILE A 13 19.87 22.20 1.47
CA ILE A 13 20.58 21.32 2.41
C ILE A 13 20.13 21.60 3.85
N SER A 14 20.05 22.87 4.25
CA SER A 14 19.62 23.25 5.61
C SER A 14 18.19 22.81 5.89
N VAL A 15 17.29 22.96 4.92
CA VAL A 15 15.90 22.52 5.03
C VAL A 15 15.81 20.99 5.13
N ILE A 16 16.61 20.25 4.34
CA ILE A 16 16.67 18.78 4.40
C ILE A 16 17.12 18.30 5.79
N VAL A 17 18.20 18.88 6.32
CA VAL A 17 18.71 18.52 7.64
C VAL A 17 17.68 18.84 8.72
N LEU A 18 17.09 20.04 8.70
CA LEU A 18 16.06 20.44 9.66
C LEU A 18 14.84 19.51 9.62
N TYR A 19 14.39 19.14 8.43
CA TYR A 19 13.27 18.22 8.25
C TYR A 19 13.55 16.86 8.90
N PHE A 20 14.70 16.24 8.63
CA PHE A 20 15.03 14.94 9.21
C PHE A 20 15.23 15.01 10.72
N LEU A 21 15.72 16.13 11.26
CA LEU A 21 15.79 16.35 12.70
C LEU A 21 14.40 16.41 13.34
N ILE A 22 13.44 17.10 12.71
CA ILE A 22 12.05 17.16 13.20
C ILE A 22 11.41 15.77 13.16
N VAL A 23 11.55 15.03 12.06
CA VAL A 23 11.01 13.66 11.93
C VAL A 23 11.62 12.75 13.00
N LEU A 24 12.93 12.82 13.20
CA LEU A 24 13.61 12.05 14.24
C LEU A 24 13.12 12.43 15.64
N ALA A 25 12.93 13.72 15.92
CA ALA A 25 12.40 14.20 17.19
C ALA A 25 10.97 13.73 17.46
N VAL A 26 10.08 13.81 16.47
CA VAL A 26 8.70 13.29 16.57
C VAL A 26 8.71 11.77 16.75
N GLY A 27 9.57 11.07 16.02
CA GLY A 27 9.81 9.64 16.19
C GLY A 27 10.19 9.33 17.63
N LEU A 28 11.32 9.87 18.12
CA LEU A 28 11.83 9.69 19.48
C LEU A 28 10.81 10.05 20.56
N TRP A 29 10.04 11.12 20.37
CA TRP A 29 8.99 11.50 21.30
C TRP A 29 7.86 10.46 21.35
N ALA A 30 7.35 10.03 20.19
CA ALA A 30 6.36 8.98 20.09
C ALA A 30 6.89 7.64 20.65
N MET A 31 8.19 7.38 20.50
CA MET A 31 8.87 6.23 21.06
C MET A 31 8.83 6.23 22.59
N TYR A 32 9.06 7.39 23.23
CA TYR A 32 9.02 7.55 24.68
C TYR A 32 7.60 7.57 25.25
N SER A 33 6.63 8.11 24.52
CA SER A 33 5.25 8.26 24.98
C SER A 33 4.41 6.98 24.93
N THR A 34 4.90 5.92 24.29
CA THR A 34 4.09 4.72 24.00
C THR A 34 4.66 3.48 24.70
N ASN A 35 3.78 2.67 25.31
CA ASN A 35 4.19 1.48 26.07
C ASN A 35 4.62 0.34 25.11
N ARG A 36 5.92 0.03 25.06
CA ARG A 36 6.55 -0.90 24.09
C ARG A 36 6.65 -2.36 24.55
N GLY A 37 6.45 -2.61 25.84
CA GLY A 37 6.78 -3.90 26.46
C GLY A 37 5.86 -5.07 26.11
N THR A 38 4.92 -4.92 25.17
CA THR A 38 4.00 -5.97 24.75
C THR A 38 3.84 -6.01 23.23
N VAL A 39 3.57 -7.20 22.69
CA VAL A 39 3.27 -7.43 21.25
C VAL A 39 2.13 -6.53 20.77
N GLY A 40 1.08 -6.35 21.57
CA GLY A 40 -0.04 -5.43 21.27
C GLY A 40 0.36 -3.95 21.27
N GLY A 41 1.30 -3.54 22.13
CA GLY A 41 1.86 -2.18 22.12
C GLY A 41 2.68 -1.91 20.85
N PHE A 42 3.51 -2.87 20.44
CA PHE A 42 4.36 -2.76 19.26
C PHE A 42 3.56 -2.81 17.94
N PHE A 43 2.61 -3.75 17.80
CA PHE A 43 1.89 -3.99 16.54
C PHE A 43 0.53 -3.27 16.41
N LEU A 44 -0.09 -2.81 17.49
CA LEU A 44 -1.42 -2.15 17.46
C LEU A 44 -1.44 -0.76 18.10
N ALA A 45 -0.29 -0.22 18.51
CA ALA A 45 -0.20 1.06 19.22
C ALA A 45 -1.12 1.14 20.46
N GLY A 46 -1.43 -0.02 21.07
CA GLY A 46 -2.33 -0.11 22.22
C GLY A 46 -3.77 0.35 21.97
N ARG A 47 -4.23 0.43 20.70
CA ARG A 47 -5.58 0.89 20.30
C ARG A 47 -5.99 2.22 20.92
N SER A 48 -5.07 3.17 20.92
CA SER A 48 -5.27 4.51 21.51
C SER A 48 -5.40 5.61 20.46
N MET A 49 -5.33 5.26 19.17
CA MET A 49 -5.23 6.24 18.09
C MET A 49 -6.56 6.94 17.85
N ILE A 50 -6.48 8.26 17.72
CA ILE A 50 -7.62 9.12 17.35
C ILE A 50 -7.75 9.21 15.83
N TRP A 51 -8.82 9.86 15.36
CA TRP A 51 -9.25 9.79 13.96
C TRP A 51 -8.28 10.42 12.95
N TRP A 52 -7.68 11.59 13.23
CA TRP A 52 -6.87 12.31 12.27
C TRP A 52 -5.51 11.65 11.96
N PRO A 53 -4.74 11.08 12.92
CA PRO A 53 -3.51 10.35 12.59
C PRO A 53 -3.80 9.05 11.85
N ILE A 54 -4.92 8.39 12.15
CA ILE A 54 -5.36 7.21 11.39
C ILE A 54 -5.60 7.60 9.93
N GLY A 55 -6.37 8.65 9.67
CA GLY A 55 -6.67 9.10 8.31
C GLY A 55 -5.43 9.53 7.54
N ALA A 56 -4.54 10.30 8.16
CA ALA A 56 -3.29 10.73 7.56
C ALA A 56 -2.36 9.54 7.29
N SER A 57 -2.22 8.61 8.23
CA SER A 57 -1.37 7.44 8.05
C SER A 57 -1.93 6.44 7.02
N LEU A 58 -3.25 6.27 6.92
CA LEU A 58 -3.89 5.52 5.83
C LEU A 58 -3.57 6.15 4.46
N PHE A 59 -3.60 7.49 4.37
CA PHE A 59 -3.24 8.21 3.17
C PHE A 59 -1.75 8.09 2.85
N ALA A 60 -0.84 8.36 3.78
CA ALA A 60 0.62 8.26 3.59
C ALA A 60 1.09 6.84 3.24
N SER A 61 0.45 5.82 3.81
CA SER A 61 0.81 4.42 3.53
C SER A 61 0.44 3.99 2.12
N ASN A 62 -0.52 4.69 1.53
CA ASN A 62 -0.85 4.49 0.14
C ASN A 62 -0.08 5.46 -0.76
N ILE A 63 -0.17 6.76 -0.53
CA ILE A 63 0.54 7.81 -1.28
C ILE A 63 2.00 7.90 -0.83
N GLY A 64 2.81 6.97 -1.34
CA GLY A 64 4.27 6.97 -1.24
C GLY A 64 4.95 7.54 -2.49
N SER A 65 6.28 7.42 -2.53
CA SER A 65 7.10 7.81 -3.70
C SER A 65 6.63 7.11 -4.97
N GLY A 66 6.20 5.83 -4.90
CA GLY A 66 5.67 5.09 -6.03
C GLY A 66 4.46 5.75 -6.70
N HIS A 67 3.63 6.48 -5.95
CA HIS A 67 2.48 7.20 -6.51
C HIS A 67 2.93 8.51 -7.19
N PHE A 68 3.85 9.26 -6.59
CA PHE A 68 4.38 10.46 -7.22
C PHE A 68 5.13 10.19 -8.52
N VAL A 69 5.91 9.12 -8.60
CA VAL A 69 6.62 8.71 -9.83
C VAL A 69 5.65 8.03 -10.80
N GLY A 70 4.93 7.01 -10.31
CA GLY A 70 4.12 6.13 -11.13
C GLY A 70 2.84 6.81 -11.64
N ILE A 71 2.00 7.37 -10.76
CA ILE A 71 0.74 8.00 -11.18
C ILE A 71 1.02 9.24 -12.01
N ALA A 72 1.96 10.09 -11.61
CA ALA A 72 2.30 11.27 -12.41
C ALA A 72 2.92 10.88 -13.76
N GLY A 73 3.71 9.80 -13.82
CA GLY A 73 4.25 9.27 -15.06
C GLY A 73 3.18 8.72 -15.98
N THR A 74 2.27 7.87 -15.47
CA THR A 74 1.12 7.38 -16.24
C THR A 74 0.20 8.54 -16.66
N ALA A 75 0.04 9.57 -15.83
CA ALA A 75 -0.68 10.79 -16.20
C ALA A 75 0.02 11.57 -17.33
N ALA A 76 1.34 11.72 -17.25
CA ALA A 76 2.12 12.36 -18.32
C ALA A 76 2.00 11.59 -19.65
N ALA A 77 1.92 10.26 -19.60
CA ALA A 77 1.74 9.43 -20.78
C ALA A 77 0.31 9.51 -21.34
N GLY A 78 -0.68 9.25 -20.49
CA GLY A 78 -2.05 8.92 -20.89
C GLY A 78 -3.10 9.96 -20.53
N GLY A 79 -2.85 10.89 -19.61
CA GLY A 79 -3.82 11.91 -19.15
C GLY A 79 -4.52 11.57 -17.83
N ILE A 80 -5.70 12.16 -17.60
CA ILE A 80 -6.35 12.21 -16.28
C ILE A 80 -7.01 10.91 -15.83
N ALA A 81 -7.22 9.92 -16.72
CA ALA A 81 -7.97 8.71 -16.39
C ALA A 81 -7.38 7.91 -15.23
N ILE A 82 -6.06 7.99 -15.03
CA ILE A 82 -5.37 7.38 -13.90
C ILE A 82 -5.86 7.93 -12.55
N GLY A 83 -6.37 9.17 -12.52
CA GLY A 83 -7.03 9.75 -11.34
C GLY A 83 -8.29 8.98 -10.90
N GLY A 84 -8.91 8.22 -11.81
CA GLY A 84 -10.00 7.31 -11.48
C GLY A 84 -9.59 6.20 -10.49
N PHE A 85 -8.31 5.80 -10.45
CA PHE A 85 -7.79 4.85 -9.45
C PHE A 85 -7.89 5.41 -8.03
N GLU A 86 -7.61 6.70 -7.88
CA GLU A 86 -7.61 7.40 -6.60
C GLU A 86 -9.03 7.63 -6.08
N TRP A 87 -9.95 8.00 -6.97
CA TRP A 87 -11.35 8.21 -6.57
C TRP A 87 -12.14 6.90 -6.41
N ASN A 88 -11.78 5.82 -7.13
CA ASN A 88 -12.34 4.50 -6.85
C ASN A 88 -11.88 4.00 -5.47
N ALA A 89 -10.59 4.16 -5.15
CA ALA A 89 -10.02 3.83 -3.85
C ALA A 89 -10.77 4.52 -2.69
N LEU A 90 -11.15 5.80 -2.84
CA LEU A 90 -11.94 6.55 -1.85
C LEU A 90 -13.24 5.82 -1.45
N ILE A 91 -13.96 5.25 -2.42
CA ILE A 91 -15.20 4.51 -2.15
C ILE A 91 -14.91 3.30 -1.27
N PHE A 92 -13.82 2.58 -1.55
CA PHE A 92 -13.44 1.40 -0.78
C PHE A 92 -12.84 1.71 0.59
N VAL A 93 -12.26 2.89 0.79
CA VAL A 93 -11.89 3.38 2.13
C VAL A 93 -13.13 3.54 3.02
N VAL A 94 -14.25 4.03 2.47
CA VAL A 94 -15.53 4.12 3.19
C VAL A 94 -16.09 2.71 3.44
N VAL A 95 -16.05 1.82 2.44
CA VAL A 95 -16.46 0.42 2.61
C VAL A 95 -15.67 -0.28 3.72
N LEU A 96 -14.35 -0.08 3.77
CA LEU A 96 -13.49 -0.59 4.85
C LEU A 96 -14.04 -0.19 6.23
N GLY A 97 -14.28 1.10 6.45
CA GLY A 97 -14.71 1.64 7.74
C GLY A 97 -16.10 1.17 8.20
N TRP A 98 -17.05 0.95 7.28
CA TRP A 98 -18.43 0.61 7.63
C TRP A 98 -18.74 -0.87 7.57
N ILE A 99 -18.04 -1.63 6.73
CA ILE A 99 -18.34 -3.04 6.46
C ILE A 99 -17.30 -3.96 7.09
N PHE A 100 -16.02 -3.77 6.73
CA PHE A 100 -14.96 -4.73 7.05
C PHE A 100 -14.41 -4.57 8.47
N VAL A 101 -13.97 -3.36 8.85
CA VAL A 101 -13.38 -3.12 10.18
C VAL A 101 -14.30 -3.50 11.34
N PRO A 102 -15.62 -3.22 11.34
CA PRO A 102 -16.46 -3.62 12.47
C PRO A 102 -16.53 -5.15 12.65
N ILE A 103 -16.40 -5.94 11.58
CA ILE A 103 -16.30 -7.40 11.70
C ILE A 103 -14.94 -7.80 12.25
N TYR A 104 -13.84 -7.23 11.76
CA TYR A 104 -12.49 -7.53 12.26
C TYR A 104 -12.31 -7.19 13.74
N ILE A 105 -12.84 -6.05 14.18
CA ILE A 105 -12.82 -5.66 15.59
C ILE A 105 -13.60 -6.69 16.44
N LYS A 106 -14.80 -7.08 16.01
CA LYS A 106 -15.61 -8.09 16.71
C LYS A 106 -14.98 -9.49 16.67
N ALA A 107 -14.24 -9.80 15.62
CA ALA A 107 -13.50 -11.06 15.49
C ALA A 107 -12.32 -11.13 16.47
N GLY A 108 -11.83 -9.98 16.96
CA GLY A 108 -10.69 -9.90 17.87
C GLY A 108 -9.40 -10.35 17.20
N VAL A 109 -9.20 -9.98 15.93
CA VAL A 109 -8.06 -10.40 15.10
C VAL A 109 -7.08 -9.25 14.92
N VAL A 110 -5.81 -9.60 14.77
CA VAL A 110 -4.72 -8.66 14.49
C VAL A 110 -4.23 -8.79 13.06
N THR A 111 -4.29 -9.99 12.48
CA THR A 111 -3.92 -10.23 11.08
C THR A 111 -5.09 -10.68 10.21
N MET A 112 -5.03 -10.34 8.92
CA MET A 112 -6.05 -10.75 7.95
C MET A 112 -6.05 -12.28 7.69
N PRO A 113 -4.89 -12.96 7.66
CA PRO A 113 -4.84 -14.41 7.66
C PRO A 113 -5.45 -15.04 8.93
N GLU A 114 -5.27 -14.44 10.11
CA GLU A 114 -5.89 -14.90 11.36
C GLU A 114 -7.42 -14.80 11.30
N TYR A 115 -7.97 -13.76 10.67
CA TYR A 115 -9.41 -13.68 10.41
C TYR A 115 -9.92 -14.87 9.59
N LEU A 116 -9.22 -15.23 8.51
CA LEU A 116 -9.62 -16.40 7.72
C LEU A 116 -9.44 -17.72 8.48
N ARG A 117 -8.43 -17.81 9.35
CA ARG A 117 -8.26 -18.95 10.25
C ARG A 117 -9.46 -19.11 11.17
N LYS A 118 -9.88 -18.05 11.86
CA LYS A 118 -11.08 -18.10 12.72
C LYS A 118 -12.35 -18.38 11.91
N ARG A 119 -12.45 -17.84 10.68
CA ARG A 119 -13.62 -17.99 9.82
C ARG A 119 -13.78 -19.38 9.22
N PHE A 120 -12.70 -20.04 8.81
CA PHE A 120 -12.75 -21.32 8.08
C PHE A 120 -12.14 -22.50 8.83
N GLY A 121 -11.34 -22.23 9.87
CA GLY A 121 -10.53 -23.23 10.55
C GLY A 121 -9.28 -23.61 9.77
N GLY A 122 -8.41 -24.40 10.40
CA GLY A 122 -7.22 -24.97 9.78
C GLY A 122 -6.08 -23.98 9.52
N LYS A 123 -4.89 -24.52 9.23
CA LYS A 123 -3.65 -23.74 9.07
C LYS A 123 -3.32 -23.39 7.61
N ARG A 124 -3.96 -24.08 6.65
CA ARG A 124 -3.58 -24.04 5.22
C ARG A 124 -3.81 -22.66 4.59
N ILE A 125 -5.02 -22.12 4.71
CA ILE A 125 -5.39 -20.82 4.14
C ILE A 125 -4.56 -19.68 4.76
N GLN A 126 -4.32 -19.73 6.08
CA GLN A 126 -3.52 -18.74 6.78
C GLN A 126 -2.07 -18.70 6.25
N ILE A 127 -1.41 -19.87 6.13
CA ILE A 127 -0.04 -19.94 5.60
C ILE A 127 -0.03 -19.49 4.14
N TYR A 128 -0.95 -19.99 3.34
CA TYR A 128 -1.07 -19.63 1.93
C TYR A 128 -1.16 -18.11 1.74
N LEU A 129 -2.07 -17.43 2.44
CA LEU A 129 -2.22 -15.98 2.32
C LEU A 129 -1.02 -15.22 2.84
N SER A 130 -0.39 -15.68 3.92
CA SER A 130 0.79 -15.03 4.48
C SER A 130 1.95 -15.08 3.49
N VAL A 131 2.22 -16.26 2.92
CA VAL A 131 3.27 -16.44 1.91
C VAL A 131 2.94 -15.63 0.65
N LEU A 132 1.71 -15.71 0.14
CA LEU A 132 1.31 -14.97 -1.06
C LEU A 132 1.40 -13.45 -0.85
N SER A 133 0.98 -12.94 0.30
CA SER A 133 1.07 -11.50 0.62
C SER A 133 2.52 -11.03 0.71
N LEU A 134 3.41 -11.83 1.32
CA LEU A 134 4.85 -11.53 1.37
C LEU A 134 5.46 -11.48 -0.03
N VAL A 135 5.09 -12.44 -0.89
CA VAL A 135 5.52 -12.48 -2.29
C VAL A 135 5.01 -11.24 -3.06
N ILE A 136 3.73 -10.88 -2.89
CA ILE A 136 3.16 -9.67 -3.50
C ILE A 136 3.90 -8.42 -3.01
N TYR A 137 4.22 -8.31 -1.72
CA TYR A 137 4.96 -7.15 -1.18
C TYR A 137 6.33 -6.98 -1.83
N ILE A 138 7.06 -8.07 -2.08
CA ILE A 138 8.35 -8.02 -2.77
C ILE A 138 8.15 -7.54 -4.22
N PHE A 139 7.25 -8.17 -4.97
CA PHE A 139 7.11 -7.91 -6.41
C PHE A 139 6.43 -6.59 -6.73
N THR A 140 5.58 -6.08 -5.87
CA THR A 140 4.81 -4.86 -6.13
C THR A 140 5.34 -3.69 -5.31
N LYS A 141 4.99 -3.63 -4.02
CA LYS A 141 5.17 -2.44 -3.19
C LYS A 141 6.64 -2.10 -2.92
N ILE A 142 7.42 -3.06 -2.41
CA ILE A 142 8.81 -2.78 -1.99
C ILE A 142 9.66 -2.39 -3.20
N SER A 143 9.59 -3.18 -4.28
CA SER A 143 10.42 -2.92 -5.46
C SER A 143 10.04 -1.60 -6.14
N ALA A 144 8.75 -1.27 -6.21
CA ALA A 144 8.29 0.00 -6.78
C ALA A 144 8.72 1.21 -5.93
N ASP A 145 8.57 1.15 -4.61
CA ASP A 145 8.97 2.25 -3.74
C ASP A 145 10.49 2.48 -3.77
N ILE A 146 11.29 1.40 -3.73
CA ILE A 146 12.76 1.48 -3.86
C ILE A 146 13.14 2.10 -5.21
N PHE A 147 12.57 1.62 -6.31
CA PHE A 147 12.89 2.10 -7.65
C PHE A 147 12.50 3.59 -7.82
N SER A 148 11.30 3.95 -7.39
CA SER A 148 10.82 5.34 -7.39
C SER A 148 11.72 6.26 -6.56
N GLY A 149 12.12 5.83 -5.36
CA GLY A 149 13.05 6.56 -4.51
C GLY A 149 14.41 6.78 -5.15
N ALA A 150 14.92 5.73 -5.79
CA ALA A 150 16.21 5.78 -6.44
C ALA A 150 16.20 6.78 -7.61
N ILE A 151 15.11 6.85 -8.40
CA ILE A 151 14.91 7.90 -9.42
C ILE A 151 15.01 9.30 -8.79
N PHE A 152 14.32 9.51 -7.66
CA PHE A 152 14.33 10.81 -6.97
C PHE A 152 15.73 11.22 -6.51
N ILE A 153 16.45 10.33 -5.84
CA ILE A 153 17.81 10.58 -5.35
C ILE A 153 18.76 10.82 -6.53
N GLN A 154 18.62 10.05 -7.60
CA GLN A 154 19.45 10.19 -8.80
C GLN A 154 19.21 11.53 -9.51
N LEU A 155 17.96 11.99 -9.63
CA LEU A 155 17.62 13.28 -10.26
C LEU A 155 18.01 14.48 -9.41
N ALA A 156 17.96 14.35 -8.09
CA ALA A 156 18.20 15.47 -7.20
C ALA A 156 19.69 15.63 -6.84
N VAL A 157 20.36 14.52 -6.52
CA VAL A 157 21.75 14.50 -6.01
C VAL A 157 22.75 14.00 -7.06
N GLY A 158 22.31 13.31 -8.11
CA GLY A 158 23.20 12.74 -9.12
C GLY A 158 23.90 11.45 -8.68
N LEU A 159 23.44 10.80 -7.59
CA LEU A 159 24.02 9.54 -7.11
C LEU A 159 23.69 8.37 -8.05
N ASN A 160 24.58 7.38 -8.08
CA ASN A 160 24.29 6.11 -8.74
C ASN A 160 23.06 5.43 -8.10
N LEU A 161 22.19 4.84 -8.93
CA LEU A 161 20.95 4.18 -8.52
C LEU A 161 21.16 3.18 -7.35
N TYR A 162 22.17 2.31 -7.44
CA TYR A 162 22.41 1.29 -6.40
C TYR A 162 22.92 1.91 -5.09
N VAL A 163 23.74 2.96 -5.17
CA VAL A 163 24.20 3.69 -3.98
C VAL A 163 23.02 4.38 -3.29
N ALA A 164 22.14 5.01 -4.08
CA ALA A 164 20.90 5.61 -3.58
C ALA A 164 20.02 4.58 -2.86
N ILE A 165 19.84 3.39 -3.45
CA ILE A 165 19.08 2.28 -2.88
C ILE A 165 19.67 1.83 -1.53
N ILE A 166 20.99 1.62 -1.46
CA ILE A 166 21.66 1.17 -0.23
C ILE A 166 21.50 2.19 0.90
N ILE A 167 21.72 3.48 0.62
CA ILE A 167 21.55 4.55 1.62
C ILE A 167 20.11 4.57 2.14
N LEU A 168 19.15 4.55 1.21
CA LEU A 168 17.72 4.58 1.52
C LEU A 168 17.29 3.42 2.42
N LEU A 169 17.73 2.20 2.08
CA LEU A 169 17.43 0.99 2.84
C LEU A 169 18.13 0.97 4.21
N ALA A 170 19.36 1.48 4.30
CA ALA A 170 20.07 1.58 5.57
C ALA A 170 19.34 2.53 6.55
N ILE A 171 18.90 3.71 6.07
CA ILE A 171 18.15 4.67 6.91
C ILE A 171 16.79 4.08 7.29
N THR A 172 16.10 3.46 6.34
CA THR A 172 14.79 2.82 6.57
C THR A 172 14.90 1.69 7.59
N ALA A 173 15.94 0.85 7.50
CA ALA A 173 16.18 -0.24 8.45
C ALA A 173 16.44 0.29 9.86
N LEU A 174 17.27 1.34 10.00
CA LEU A 174 17.53 1.98 11.29
C LEU A 174 16.24 2.52 11.94
N TYR A 175 15.40 3.19 11.13
CA TYR A 175 14.14 3.74 11.58
C TYR A 175 13.12 2.65 11.97
N THR A 176 13.03 1.59 11.16
CA THR A 176 12.07 0.48 11.37
C THR A 176 12.44 -0.39 12.57
N ILE A 177 13.74 -0.59 12.84
CA ILE A 177 14.21 -1.39 13.98
C ILE A 177 13.87 -0.69 15.31
N THR A 178 13.89 0.65 15.32
CA THR A 178 13.73 1.46 16.54
C THR A 178 12.26 1.87 16.81
N GLY A 179 11.45 2.07 15.76
CA GLY A 179 10.06 2.53 15.85
C GLY A 179 9.01 1.40 15.89
N GLY A 180 8.04 1.48 16.81
CA GLY A 180 6.82 0.67 16.76
C GLY A 180 5.70 1.34 15.94
N LEU A 181 4.56 0.68 15.73
CA LEU A 181 3.48 1.18 14.86
C LEU A 181 3.01 2.61 15.23
N ALA A 182 3.00 2.95 16.53
CA ALA A 182 2.62 4.29 16.98
C ALA A 182 3.56 5.39 16.44
N ALA A 183 4.88 5.15 16.49
CA ALA A 183 5.86 6.09 15.97
C ALA A 183 5.69 6.30 14.47
N VAL A 184 5.44 5.21 13.74
CA VAL A 184 5.13 5.24 12.30
C VAL A 184 3.92 6.13 12.02
N ILE A 185 2.79 5.91 12.72
CA ILE A 185 1.56 6.70 12.48
C ILE A 185 1.78 8.20 12.74
N TYR A 186 2.50 8.58 13.81
CA TYR A 186 2.76 10.00 14.08
C TYR A 186 3.68 10.65 13.05
N THR A 187 4.73 9.95 12.60
CA THR A 187 5.60 10.48 11.54
C THR A 187 4.89 10.53 10.19
N ASP A 188 4.05 9.54 9.88
CA ASP A 188 3.20 9.55 8.68
C ASP A 188 2.27 10.76 8.68
N THR A 189 1.78 11.16 9.85
CA THR A 189 0.86 12.28 9.97
C THR A 189 1.55 13.62 9.69
N LEU A 190 2.73 13.83 10.28
CA LEU A 190 3.55 15.01 9.99
C LEU A 190 3.90 15.06 8.50
N GLN A 191 4.36 13.94 7.95
CA GLN A 191 4.73 13.84 6.55
C GLN A 191 3.55 14.12 5.62
N THR A 192 2.36 13.57 5.90
CA THR A 192 1.15 13.81 5.11
C THR A 192 0.86 15.30 4.98
N PHE A 193 0.92 16.03 6.10
CA PHE A 193 0.65 17.47 6.10
C PHE A 193 1.64 18.22 5.20
N ILE A 194 2.95 17.97 5.38
CA ILE A 194 3.99 18.66 4.62
C ILE A 194 3.92 18.26 3.13
N MET A 195 3.63 17.00 2.83
CA MET A 195 3.47 16.48 1.48
C MET A 195 2.30 17.12 0.73
N VAL A 196 1.14 17.22 1.38
CA VAL A 196 -0.04 17.86 0.78
C VAL A 196 0.24 19.34 0.52
N VAL A 197 0.75 20.06 1.51
CA VAL A 197 1.08 21.50 1.37
C VAL A 197 2.11 21.73 0.26
N GLY A 198 3.21 20.98 0.26
CA GLY A 198 4.25 21.12 -0.74
C GLY A 198 3.79 20.75 -2.16
N SER A 199 2.92 19.76 -2.30
CA SER A 199 2.31 19.40 -3.59
C SER A 199 1.34 20.47 -4.09
N PHE A 200 0.57 21.12 -3.21
CA PHE A 200 -0.26 22.28 -3.57
C PHE A 200 0.57 23.47 -4.06
N ILE A 201 1.71 23.73 -3.41
CA ILE A 201 2.64 24.78 -3.83
C ILE A 201 3.18 24.45 -5.23
N LEU A 202 3.62 23.21 -5.48
CA LEU A 202 4.07 22.78 -6.80
C LEU A 202 2.99 22.95 -7.86
N MET A 203 1.77 22.51 -7.56
CA MET A 203 0.61 22.65 -8.45
C MET A 203 0.40 24.12 -8.84
N GLY A 204 0.47 25.04 -7.86
CA GLY A 204 0.36 26.48 -8.11
C GLY A 204 1.43 27.00 -9.09
N PHE A 205 2.70 26.65 -8.87
CA PHE A 205 3.78 27.01 -9.80
C PHE A 205 3.61 26.38 -11.18
N ALA A 206 3.23 25.09 -11.24
CA ALA A 206 3.06 24.36 -12.48
C ALA A 206 1.96 24.97 -13.37
N PHE A 207 0.81 25.31 -12.79
CA PHE A 207 -0.26 25.98 -13.54
C PHE A 207 0.09 27.42 -13.93
N ALA A 208 0.85 28.14 -13.10
CA ALA A 208 1.31 29.48 -13.44
C ALA A 208 2.22 29.47 -14.68
N GLU A 209 3.16 28.52 -14.76
CA GLU A 209 4.09 28.39 -15.88
C GLU A 209 3.40 28.03 -17.21
N VAL A 210 2.35 27.20 -17.14
CA VAL A 210 1.60 26.79 -18.34
C VAL A 210 0.59 27.85 -18.78
N GLY A 211 0.19 28.77 -17.90
CA GLY A 211 -0.76 29.85 -18.19
C GLY A 211 -2.21 29.55 -17.77
N GLY A 212 -2.42 28.70 -16.77
CA GLY A 212 -3.73 28.34 -16.23
C GLY A 212 -4.33 27.06 -16.82
N TYR A 213 -5.54 26.71 -16.38
CA TYR A 213 -6.19 25.43 -16.68
C TYR A 213 -6.57 25.27 -18.17
N GLU A 214 -7.09 26.32 -18.80
CA GLU A 214 -7.46 26.28 -20.23
C GLU A 214 -6.22 26.10 -21.13
N ALA A 215 -5.16 26.87 -20.86
CA ALA A 215 -3.90 26.73 -21.57
C ALA A 215 -3.25 25.36 -21.34
N PHE A 216 -3.42 24.79 -20.14
CA PHE A 216 -2.99 23.44 -19.83
C PHE A 216 -3.69 22.39 -20.70
N MET A 217 -5.01 22.46 -20.84
CA MET A 217 -5.75 21.51 -21.66
C MET A 217 -5.31 21.55 -23.13
N GLN A 218 -5.12 22.76 -23.67
CA GLN A 218 -4.66 22.93 -25.05
C GLN A 218 -3.21 22.46 -25.24
N LYS A 219 -2.28 23.00 -24.45
CA LYS A 219 -0.85 22.72 -24.59
C LYS A 219 -0.48 21.27 -24.33
N TYR A 220 -1.24 20.56 -23.48
CA TYR A 220 -1.04 19.14 -23.29
C TYR A 220 -1.19 18.36 -24.60
N MET A 221 -2.20 18.69 -25.42
CA MET A 221 -2.45 18.03 -26.70
C MET A 221 -1.38 18.34 -27.77
N GLU A 222 -0.63 19.43 -27.58
CA GLU A 222 0.46 19.88 -28.46
C GLU A 222 1.85 19.40 -27.99
N ALA A 223 1.93 18.75 -26.81
CA ALA A 223 3.19 18.36 -26.18
C ALA A 223 3.82 17.10 -26.80
N ILE A 224 4.47 17.29 -27.94
CA ILE A 224 5.13 16.29 -28.78
C ILE A 224 6.66 16.47 -28.70
N PRO A 225 7.46 15.40 -28.55
CA PRO A 225 8.92 15.48 -28.58
C PRO A 225 9.44 15.81 -29.98
N SER A 226 10.56 16.55 -30.05
CA SER A 226 11.21 16.95 -31.30
C SER A 226 11.88 15.76 -32.01
N ASN A 227 12.38 14.80 -31.24
CA ASN A 227 13.10 13.64 -31.76
C ASN A 227 12.22 12.38 -31.71
N VAL A 228 11.76 11.94 -32.88
CA VAL A 228 10.86 10.77 -33.04
C VAL A 228 11.41 9.68 -33.96
N SER A 229 12.64 9.86 -34.47
CA SER A 229 13.30 8.91 -35.38
C SER A 229 14.53 8.29 -34.74
N TYR A 230 14.72 6.99 -34.96
CA TYR A 230 15.93 6.26 -34.58
C TYR A 230 16.47 5.45 -35.76
N GLY A 231 17.71 5.74 -36.18
CA GLY A 231 18.25 5.21 -37.44
C GLY A 231 17.40 5.65 -38.64
N ASN A 232 16.93 4.69 -39.45
CA ASN A 232 16.06 4.93 -40.61
C ASN A 232 14.56 4.74 -40.29
N THR A 233 14.20 4.49 -39.03
CA THR A 233 12.82 4.18 -38.64
C THR A 233 12.24 5.32 -37.81
N VAL A 234 11.05 5.79 -38.20
CA VAL A 234 10.25 6.73 -37.41
C VAL A 234 9.37 5.93 -36.47
N VAL A 235 9.37 6.31 -35.19
CA VAL A 235 8.51 5.69 -34.18
C VAL A 235 7.05 5.99 -34.52
N ASP A 236 6.15 5.05 -34.24
CA ASP A 236 4.71 5.23 -34.46
C ASP A 236 4.18 6.50 -33.78
N PRO A 237 3.43 7.37 -34.48
CA PRO A 237 2.79 8.54 -33.89
C PRO A 237 1.95 8.26 -32.64
N GLU A 238 1.32 7.10 -32.53
CA GLU A 238 0.52 6.73 -31.36
C GLU A 238 1.34 6.70 -30.06
N CYS A 239 2.65 6.51 -30.16
CA CYS A 239 3.54 6.38 -29.00
C CYS A 239 3.96 7.71 -28.36
N TYR A 240 3.93 8.81 -29.11
CA TYR A 240 4.39 10.12 -28.63
C TYR A 240 3.32 11.20 -28.71
N THR A 241 2.21 10.96 -29.41
CA THR A 241 1.09 11.90 -29.44
C THR A 241 0.20 11.71 -28.22
N PRO A 242 -0.24 12.79 -27.56
CA PRO A 242 -1.25 12.70 -26.52
C PRO A 242 -2.56 12.12 -27.07
N ARG A 243 -3.20 11.26 -26.27
CA ARG A 243 -4.52 10.70 -26.63
C ARG A 243 -5.58 11.79 -26.73
N LYS A 244 -6.50 11.64 -27.68
CA LYS A 244 -7.64 12.57 -27.87
C LYS A 244 -8.57 12.65 -26.67
N ASP A 245 -8.73 11.54 -25.95
CA ASP A 245 -9.57 11.42 -24.74
C ASP A 245 -8.74 11.51 -23.45
N ALA A 246 -7.57 12.17 -23.48
CA ALA A 246 -6.71 12.32 -22.31
C ALA A 246 -7.39 13.04 -21.14
N PHE A 247 -8.43 13.84 -21.38
CA PHE A 247 -9.22 14.55 -20.36
C PHE A 247 -10.54 13.85 -19.97
N HIS A 248 -10.71 12.58 -20.35
CA HIS A 248 -11.84 11.75 -19.94
C HIS A 248 -11.37 10.56 -19.09
N ILE A 249 -12.05 10.33 -17.97
CA ILE A 249 -11.81 9.17 -17.09
C ILE A 249 -12.46 7.92 -17.67
N PHE A 250 -13.63 8.03 -18.30
CA PHE A 250 -14.30 6.89 -18.93
C PHE A 250 -13.96 6.79 -20.40
N ARG A 251 -12.91 6.01 -20.67
CA ARG A 251 -12.41 5.74 -22.01
C ARG A 251 -13.13 4.58 -22.67
N ASP A 252 -13.00 4.51 -23.99
CA ASP A 252 -13.61 3.48 -24.82
C ASP A 252 -13.39 2.07 -24.25
N PRO A 253 -14.43 1.21 -24.19
CA PRO A 253 -14.35 -0.09 -23.52
C PRO A 253 -13.41 -1.10 -24.20
N VAL A 254 -12.99 -0.88 -25.45
CA VAL A 254 -12.17 -1.84 -26.20
C VAL A 254 -10.81 -1.26 -26.55
N SER A 255 -10.77 -0.03 -27.05
CA SER A 255 -9.56 0.66 -27.51
C SER A 255 -8.92 1.58 -26.47
N GLY A 256 -9.60 1.82 -25.34
CA GLY A 256 -9.04 2.55 -24.20
C GLY A 256 -7.88 1.80 -23.55
N ASP A 257 -6.83 2.53 -23.17
CA ASP A 257 -5.74 2.03 -22.32
C ASP A 257 -6.25 1.74 -20.90
N LEU A 258 -7.19 2.56 -20.41
CA LEU A 258 -7.92 2.37 -19.16
C LEU A 258 -9.42 2.29 -19.48
N PRO A 259 -9.92 1.14 -19.95
CA PRO A 259 -11.28 1.01 -20.43
C PRO A 259 -12.28 1.19 -19.27
N TRP A 260 -13.32 1.99 -19.48
CA TRP A 260 -14.24 2.38 -18.40
C TRP A 260 -14.87 1.21 -17.62
N PRO A 261 -15.27 0.06 -18.22
CA PRO A 261 -15.84 -1.03 -17.42
C PRO A 261 -14.75 -1.71 -16.58
N GLY A 262 -13.51 -1.73 -17.07
CA GLY A 262 -12.35 -2.16 -16.28
C GLY A 262 -12.11 -1.24 -15.08
N VAL A 263 -12.19 0.08 -15.29
CA VAL A 263 -12.03 1.10 -14.23
C VAL A 263 -13.18 1.08 -13.23
N VAL A 264 -14.42 0.79 -13.65
CA VAL A 264 -15.56 0.75 -12.73
C VAL A 264 -15.59 -0.56 -11.95
N PHE A 265 -15.48 -1.71 -12.63
CA PHE A 265 -15.70 -3.01 -11.99
C PHE A 265 -14.39 -3.71 -11.61
N GLY A 266 -13.41 -3.75 -12.52
CA GLY A 266 -12.14 -4.45 -12.31
C GLY A 266 -11.32 -3.81 -11.21
N LEU A 267 -11.13 -2.50 -11.30
CA LEU A 267 -10.43 -1.71 -10.30
C LEU A 267 -11.12 -1.73 -8.94
N SER A 268 -12.46 -1.78 -8.89
CA SER A 268 -13.20 -1.95 -7.62
C SER A 268 -12.82 -3.23 -6.88
N ILE A 269 -12.51 -4.32 -7.59
CA ILE A 269 -12.05 -5.56 -6.98
C ILE A 269 -10.64 -5.40 -6.41
N LEU A 270 -9.76 -4.71 -7.14
CA LEU A 270 -8.40 -4.43 -6.68
C LEU A 270 -8.41 -3.47 -5.48
N ALA A 271 -9.27 -2.46 -5.51
CA ALA A 271 -9.48 -1.52 -4.42
C ALA A 271 -10.04 -2.25 -3.18
N MET A 272 -10.98 -3.17 -3.35
CA MET A 272 -11.47 -4.01 -2.26
C MET A 272 -10.33 -4.84 -1.65
N TRP A 273 -9.53 -5.52 -2.48
CA TRP A 273 -8.36 -6.26 -2.02
C TRP A 273 -7.40 -5.36 -1.23
N TYR A 274 -6.98 -4.25 -1.84
CA TYR A 274 -5.99 -3.35 -1.25
C TYR A 274 -6.50 -2.68 0.04
N TRP A 275 -7.70 -2.11 0.04
CA TRP A 275 -8.19 -1.33 1.17
C TRP A 275 -8.77 -2.22 2.27
N CYS A 276 -9.46 -3.30 1.90
CA CYS A 276 -10.22 -4.09 2.87
C CYS A 276 -9.48 -5.33 3.36
N THR A 277 -8.46 -5.81 2.64
CA THR A 277 -7.78 -7.09 2.97
C THR A 277 -6.27 -6.97 3.15
N ASP A 278 -5.64 -5.86 2.74
CA ASP A 278 -4.20 -5.68 2.93
C ASP A 278 -3.87 -5.38 4.40
N GLN A 279 -2.88 -6.10 4.93
CA GLN A 279 -2.46 -5.98 6.32
C GLN A 279 -2.00 -4.56 6.68
N VAL A 280 -1.28 -3.86 5.79
CA VAL A 280 -0.73 -2.52 6.04
C VAL A 280 -1.85 -1.51 6.31
N ILE A 281 -2.95 -1.62 5.58
CA ILE A 281 -4.09 -0.70 5.66
C ILE A 281 -5.00 -1.05 6.83
N VAL A 282 -5.43 -2.31 6.91
CA VAL A 282 -6.40 -2.72 7.93
C VAL A 282 -5.81 -2.60 9.35
N GLN A 283 -4.52 -2.90 9.53
CA GLN A 283 -3.85 -2.80 10.84
C GLN A 283 -3.93 -1.38 11.44
N ARG A 284 -3.91 -0.34 10.61
CA ARG A 284 -4.04 1.06 11.07
C ARG A 284 -5.45 1.37 11.56
N CYS A 285 -6.47 0.88 10.86
CA CYS A 285 -7.85 0.98 11.32
C CYS A 285 -8.07 0.24 12.65
N LEU A 286 -7.43 -0.91 12.84
CA LEU A 286 -7.53 -1.68 14.08
C LEU A 286 -6.89 -0.95 15.28
N SER A 287 -5.94 -0.04 15.05
CA SER A 287 -5.31 0.79 16.09
C SER A 287 -6.21 1.92 16.65
N GLY A 288 -7.42 2.09 16.11
CA GLY A 288 -8.35 3.14 16.55
C GLY A 288 -8.93 2.91 17.94
N LYS A 289 -9.11 4.02 18.68
CA LYS A 289 -9.65 4.05 20.04
C LYS A 289 -11.08 3.52 20.15
N ASN A 290 -11.92 3.81 19.16
CA ASN A 290 -13.30 3.33 19.07
C ASN A 290 -13.77 3.35 17.61
N MET A 291 -14.95 2.78 17.37
CA MET A 291 -15.50 2.65 16.02
C MET A 291 -15.73 4.00 15.31
N SER A 292 -16.17 5.04 16.04
CA SER A 292 -16.37 6.36 15.45
C SER A 292 -15.05 7.02 15.01
N HIS A 293 -13.96 6.82 15.76
CA HIS A 293 -12.63 7.30 15.38
C HIS A 293 -12.09 6.58 14.15
N VAL A 294 -12.33 5.27 14.03
CA VAL A 294 -11.96 4.50 12.83
C VAL A 294 -12.70 5.04 11.61
N LYS A 295 -14.04 5.18 11.69
CA LYS A 295 -14.84 5.73 10.59
C LYS A 295 -14.42 7.14 10.20
N ALA A 296 -14.19 8.00 11.19
CA ALA A 296 -13.69 9.35 10.95
C ALA A 296 -12.28 9.35 10.31
N GLY A 297 -11.40 8.41 10.68
CA GLY A 297 -10.12 8.23 10.02
C GLY A 297 -10.26 7.81 8.55
N CYS A 298 -11.17 6.89 8.24
CA CYS A 298 -11.51 6.53 6.86
C CYS A 298 -12.03 7.73 6.07
N ILE A 299 -12.89 8.57 6.66
CA ILE A 299 -13.39 9.80 6.02
C ILE A 299 -12.26 10.79 5.72
N VAL A 300 -11.35 11.03 6.67
CA VAL A 300 -10.20 11.92 6.46
C VAL A 300 -9.33 11.42 5.32
N CYS A 301 -9.00 10.12 5.32
CA CYS A 301 -8.27 9.51 4.21
C CYS A 301 -9.01 9.70 2.88
N GLY A 302 -10.33 9.49 2.87
CA GLY A 302 -11.17 9.70 1.70
C GLY A 302 -11.16 11.14 1.17
N TYR A 303 -11.23 12.15 2.04
CA TYR A 303 -11.09 13.56 1.61
C TYR A 303 -9.70 13.85 1.06
N LEU A 304 -8.64 13.35 1.69
CA LEU A 304 -7.27 13.48 1.18
C LEU A 304 -7.11 12.80 -0.19
N LYS A 305 -7.82 11.69 -0.42
CA LYS A 305 -7.84 10.94 -1.69
C LYS A 305 -8.51 11.67 -2.85
N LEU A 306 -9.23 12.77 -2.62
CA LEU A 306 -9.70 13.62 -3.71
C LEU A 306 -8.57 14.43 -4.35
N LEU A 307 -7.51 14.72 -3.59
CA LEU A 307 -6.46 15.66 -3.96
C LEU A 307 -5.47 15.15 -5.04
N PRO A 308 -5.04 13.87 -5.08
CA PRO A 308 -4.05 13.37 -6.05
C PRO A 308 -4.32 13.69 -7.51
N MET A 309 -5.59 13.78 -7.92
CA MET A 309 -5.97 14.23 -9.27
C MET A 309 -5.36 15.62 -9.60
N PHE A 310 -5.42 16.54 -8.65
CA PHE A 310 -4.98 17.91 -8.84
C PHE A 310 -3.51 18.11 -8.49
N ILE A 311 -3.00 17.45 -7.44
CA ILE A 311 -1.66 17.70 -6.91
C ILE A 311 -0.60 16.71 -7.44
N ILE A 312 -0.99 15.64 -8.15
CA ILE A 312 -0.08 14.63 -8.73
C ILE A 312 -0.34 14.44 -10.23
N VAL A 313 -1.58 14.10 -10.62
CA VAL A 313 -1.93 13.74 -12.01
C VAL A 313 -1.76 14.95 -12.95
N MET A 314 -2.41 16.07 -12.65
CA MET A 314 -2.29 17.28 -13.47
C MET A 314 -0.85 17.83 -13.54
N PRO A 315 -0.09 17.94 -12.42
CA PRO A 315 1.34 18.24 -12.49
C PRO A 315 2.12 17.26 -13.36
N GLY A 316 1.87 15.96 -13.28
CA GLY A 316 2.49 14.98 -14.19
C GLY A 316 2.29 15.33 -15.66
N MET A 317 1.06 15.67 -16.05
CA MET A 317 0.73 16.14 -17.39
C MET A 317 1.42 17.46 -17.75
N ILE A 318 1.48 18.42 -16.82
CA ILE A 318 2.20 19.69 -17.01
C ILE A 318 3.69 19.45 -17.25
N SER A 319 4.30 18.46 -16.59
CA SER A 319 5.70 18.12 -16.83
C SER A 319 5.97 17.73 -18.28
N ARG A 320 5.02 17.07 -18.96
CA ARG A 320 5.14 16.75 -20.38
C ARG A 320 5.09 18.00 -21.26
N ILE A 321 4.27 18.99 -20.89
CA ILE A 321 4.19 20.28 -21.60
C ILE A 321 5.51 21.03 -21.52
N LEU A 322 6.11 21.11 -20.32
CA LEU A 322 7.32 21.90 -20.09
C LEU A 322 8.59 21.18 -20.57
N TYR A 323 8.61 19.84 -20.57
CA TYR A 323 9.78 19.04 -20.90
C TYR A 323 9.46 17.90 -21.90
N PRO A 324 8.90 18.19 -23.08
CA PRO A 324 8.41 17.16 -24.01
C PRO A 324 9.54 16.22 -24.49
N ASP A 325 10.71 16.75 -24.84
CA ASP A 325 11.85 15.96 -25.34
C ASP A 325 12.40 14.95 -24.32
N VAL A 326 12.17 15.20 -23.04
CA VAL A 326 12.68 14.38 -21.94
C VAL A 326 11.60 13.45 -21.42
N VAL A 327 10.40 13.97 -21.12
CA VAL A 327 9.32 13.21 -20.48
C VAL A 327 8.57 12.33 -21.48
N ALA A 328 8.29 12.85 -22.68
CA ALA A 328 7.65 12.10 -23.77
C ALA A 328 8.69 11.44 -24.70
N CYS A 329 9.89 11.16 -24.18
CA CYS A 329 10.94 10.50 -24.94
C CYS A 329 10.49 9.11 -25.43
N VAL A 330 10.65 8.86 -26.73
CA VAL A 330 10.36 7.57 -27.38
C VAL A 330 11.56 6.92 -28.08
N VAL A 331 12.68 7.65 -28.20
CA VAL A 331 13.89 7.14 -28.86
C VAL A 331 14.77 6.40 -27.83
N PRO A 332 15.00 5.08 -27.97
CA PRO A 332 15.62 4.27 -26.92
C PRO A 332 16.96 4.80 -26.37
N GLU A 333 17.87 5.22 -27.25
CA GLU A 333 19.18 5.75 -26.84
C GLU A 333 19.07 7.07 -26.06
N LEU A 334 18.18 7.96 -26.50
CA LEU A 334 17.92 9.22 -25.81
C LEU A 334 17.25 8.98 -24.46
N CYS A 335 16.30 8.05 -24.38
CA CYS A 335 15.61 7.75 -23.14
C CYS A 335 16.58 7.10 -22.13
N GLN A 336 17.45 6.20 -22.60
CA GLN A 336 18.53 5.64 -21.79
C GLN A 336 19.47 6.73 -21.25
N ARG A 337 19.78 7.75 -22.06
CA ARG A 337 20.58 8.90 -21.63
C ARG A 337 19.86 9.74 -20.59
N TYR A 338 18.58 10.07 -20.80
CA TYR A 338 17.82 10.99 -19.96
C TYR A 338 17.33 10.38 -18.64
N CYS A 339 16.81 9.15 -18.65
CA CYS A 339 16.20 8.53 -17.47
C CYS A 339 16.77 7.15 -17.12
N GLY A 340 17.73 6.63 -17.90
CA GLY A 340 18.35 5.32 -17.61
C GLY A 340 17.50 4.12 -18.03
N THR A 341 16.42 4.35 -18.78
CA THR A 341 15.53 3.31 -19.31
C THR A 341 15.26 3.55 -20.80
N ALA A 342 15.41 2.51 -21.61
CA ALA A 342 15.22 2.56 -23.06
C ALA A 342 13.74 2.59 -23.51
N VAL A 343 12.81 2.26 -22.61
CA VAL A 343 11.38 2.08 -22.93
C VAL A 343 10.55 3.36 -22.84
N GLY A 344 11.03 4.39 -22.15
CA GLY A 344 10.32 5.65 -21.92
C GLY A 344 10.75 6.32 -20.62
N CYS A 345 10.45 7.61 -20.49
CA CYS A 345 10.89 8.46 -19.38
C CYS A 345 9.73 9.14 -18.63
N THR A 346 8.49 8.69 -18.78
CA THR A 346 7.34 9.36 -18.18
C THR A 346 7.39 9.35 -16.65
N ASN A 347 7.92 8.29 -16.04
CA ASN A 347 8.16 8.17 -14.59
C ASN A 347 8.97 9.34 -13.98
N ILE A 348 9.80 10.06 -14.75
CA ILE A 348 10.56 11.20 -14.22
C ILE A 348 9.78 12.52 -14.21
N ALA A 349 8.53 12.54 -14.68
CA ALA A 349 7.69 13.73 -14.81
C ALA A 349 7.60 14.55 -13.51
N TYR A 350 7.10 13.95 -12.43
CA TYR A 350 6.95 14.67 -11.16
C TYR A 350 8.30 15.10 -10.56
N PRO A 351 9.32 14.22 -10.43
CA PRO A 351 10.64 14.66 -10.00
C PRO A 351 11.23 15.81 -10.83
N LYS A 352 11.04 15.79 -12.16
CA LYS A 352 11.56 16.83 -13.06
C LYS A 352 10.95 18.19 -12.73
N LEU A 353 9.64 18.26 -12.48
CA LEU A 353 9.00 19.50 -12.03
C LEU A 353 9.53 19.98 -10.68
N VAL A 354 9.68 19.08 -9.70
CA VAL A 354 10.20 19.45 -8.38
C VAL A 354 11.57 20.11 -8.50
N VAL A 355 12.46 19.54 -9.31
CA VAL A 355 13.86 19.98 -9.36
C VAL A 355 14.09 21.18 -10.28
N GLU A 356 13.25 21.38 -11.31
CA GLU A 356 13.38 22.51 -12.26
C GLU A 356 12.53 23.73 -11.86
N LEU A 357 11.33 23.52 -11.32
CA LEU A 357 10.35 24.60 -11.15
C LEU A 357 10.34 25.19 -9.73
N MET A 358 10.66 24.40 -8.70
CA MET A 358 10.60 24.90 -7.33
C MET A 358 11.79 25.81 -7.00
N PRO A 359 11.55 26.90 -6.26
CA PRO A 359 12.63 27.76 -5.79
C PRO A 359 13.48 27.07 -4.72
N ASN A 360 14.68 27.62 -4.51
CA ASN A 360 15.60 27.19 -3.46
C ASN A 360 14.91 27.20 -2.08
N GLY A 361 15.18 26.19 -1.25
CA GLY A 361 14.52 25.94 0.02
C GLY A 361 13.28 25.05 -0.13
N LEU A 362 12.30 25.46 -0.94
CA LEU A 362 11.08 24.67 -1.17
C LEU A 362 11.37 23.38 -1.94
N ARG A 363 12.31 23.44 -2.89
CA ARG A 363 12.83 22.25 -3.56
C ARG A 363 13.42 21.25 -2.57
N GLY A 364 14.30 21.71 -1.67
CA GLY A 364 14.85 20.88 -0.59
C GLY A 364 13.78 20.30 0.32
N LEU A 365 12.78 21.10 0.71
CA LEU A 365 11.64 20.63 1.51
C LEU A 365 10.91 19.48 0.82
N MET A 366 10.56 19.65 -0.45
CA MET A 366 9.81 18.65 -1.20
C MET A 366 10.62 17.37 -1.39
N LEU A 367 11.92 17.48 -1.69
CA LEU A 367 12.79 16.30 -1.77
C LEU A 367 12.86 15.56 -0.44
N SER A 368 12.95 16.27 0.68
CA SER A 368 12.96 15.67 2.02
C SER A 368 11.68 14.90 2.30
N VAL A 369 10.54 15.50 1.96
CA VAL A 369 9.22 14.92 2.18
C VAL A 369 9.02 13.66 1.33
N MET A 370 9.50 13.66 0.09
CA MET A 370 9.40 12.50 -0.78
C MET A 370 10.30 11.35 -0.29
N LEU A 371 11.52 11.65 0.16
CA LEU A 371 12.39 10.67 0.81
C LEU A 371 11.78 10.10 2.08
N ALA A 372 11.18 10.94 2.92
CA ALA A 372 10.48 10.46 4.10
C ALA A 372 9.23 9.65 3.74
N SER A 373 8.47 10.04 2.71
CA SER A 373 7.32 9.25 2.26
C SER A 373 7.70 7.86 1.85
N LEU A 374 8.82 7.73 1.17
CA LEU A 374 9.36 6.43 0.85
C LEU A 374 9.72 5.65 2.12
N MET A 375 10.44 6.27 3.05
CA MET A 375 10.82 5.61 4.29
C MET A 375 9.60 5.16 5.09
N SER A 376 8.57 5.99 5.19
CA SER A 376 7.28 5.68 5.81
C SER A 376 6.60 4.48 5.13
N SER A 377 6.48 4.49 3.80
CA SER A 377 5.87 3.39 3.05
C SER A 377 6.65 2.08 3.22
N LEU A 378 7.98 2.11 3.07
CA LEU A 378 8.83 0.93 3.28
C LEU A 378 8.75 0.42 4.71
N THR A 379 8.89 1.29 5.72
CA THR A 379 8.76 0.91 7.14
C THR A 379 7.41 0.26 7.41
N SER A 380 6.35 0.75 6.79
CA SER A 380 4.99 0.20 6.92
C SER A 380 4.88 -1.20 6.34
N ILE A 381 5.38 -1.40 5.12
CA ILE A 381 5.39 -2.71 4.46
C ILE A 381 6.25 -3.69 5.26
N PHE A 382 7.40 -3.24 5.72
CA PHE A 382 8.34 -4.01 6.51
C PHE A 382 7.72 -4.45 7.84
N ASN A 383 7.09 -3.53 8.58
CA ASN A 383 6.42 -3.88 9.82
C ASN A 383 5.29 -4.91 9.60
N SER A 384 4.47 -4.73 8.57
CA SER A 384 3.41 -5.69 8.25
C SER A 384 3.96 -7.04 7.77
N ALA A 385 5.02 -7.06 6.96
CA ALA A 385 5.68 -8.27 6.52
C ALA A 385 6.32 -9.04 7.68
N SER A 386 6.99 -8.32 8.59
CA SER A 386 7.49 -8.89 9.85
C SER A 386 6.35 -9.48 10.65
N THR A 387 5.21 -8.79 10.79
CA THR A 387 4.04 -9.28 11.53
C THR A 387 3.49 -10.58 10.92
N LEU A 388 3.31 -10.62 9.60
CA LEU A 388 2.84 -11.81 8.88
C LEU A 388 3.81 -12.98 9.06
N PHE A 389 5.12 -12.75 8.90
CA PHE A 389 6.11 -13.79 9.11
C PHE A 389 6.12 -14.28 10.56
N THR A 390 6.18 -13.38 11.55
CA THR A 390 6.31 -13.78 12.94
C THR A 390 5.04 -14.47 13.43
N MET A 391 3.87 -13.85 13.25
CA MET A 391 2.62 -14.34 13.82
C MET A 391 2.05 -15.52 13.05
N ASP A 392 2.13 -15.53 11.72
CA ASP A 392 1.43 -16.51 10.89
C ASP A 392 2.33 -17.68 10.42
N ILE A 393 3.66 -17.53 10.44
CA ILE A 393 4.64 -18.53 9.99
C ILE A 393 5.55 -18.99 11.14
N TYR A 394 6.28 -18.06 11.78
CA TYR A 394 7.32 -18.37 12.74
C TYR A 394 6.79 -19.08 13.99
N THR A 395 5.67 -18.62 14.57
CA THR A 395 5.01 -19.28 15.71
C THR A 395 4.52 -20.69 15.42
N LYS A 396 4.48 -21.11 14.15
CA LYS A 396 4.13 -22.49 13.75
C LYS A 396 5.35 -23.38 13.62
N ILE A 397 6.47 -22.82 13.16
CA ILE A 397 7.76 -23.52 13.10
C ILE A 397 8.31 -23.66 14.53
N ARG A 398 8.17 -22.60 15.33
CA ARG A 398 8.56 -22.53 16.73
C ARG A 398 7.34 -22.25 17.60
N THR A 399 6.74 -23.31 18.11
CA THR A 399 5.55 -23.26 18.98
C THR A 399 5.80 -22.56 20.32
N ARG A 400 7.04 -22.61 20.83
CA ARG A 400 7.48 -22.01 22.10
C ARG A 400 8.42 -20.82 21.88
N ALA A 401 7.96 -19.81 21.15
CA ALA A 401 8.72 -18.60 20.92
C ALA A 401 8.40 -17.57 22.01
N SER A 402 9.43 -17.09 22.73
CA SER A 402 9.29 -15.95 23.65
C SER A 402 8.96 -14.67 22.87
N GLU A 403 8.37 -13.66 23.51
CA GLU A 403 8.11 -12.37 22.84
C GLU A 403 9.40 -11.73 22.29
N LYS A 404 10.52 -11.87 23.02
CA LYS A 404 11.84 -11.39 22.60
C LYS A 404 12.33 -12.11 21.34
N GLU A 405 12.18 -13.44 21.29
CA GLU A 405 12.53 -14.26 20.14
C GLU A 405 11.71 -13.85 18.91
N LEU A 406 10.40 -13.62 19.10
CA LEU A 406 9.51 -13.20 18.03
C LEU A 406 9.91 -11.83 17.43
N MET A 407 10.26 -10.87 18.30
CA MET A 407 10.76 -9.56 17.87
C MET A 407 12.09 -9.68 17.10
N LEU A 408 12.99 -10.55 17.54
CA LEU A 408 14.29 -10.74 16.89
C LEU A 408 14.14 -11.47 15.54
N ALA A 409 13.29 -12.49 15.47
CA ALA A 409 12.99 -13.22 14.25
C ALA A 409 12.36 -12.31 13.18
N GLY A 410 11.44 -11.43 13.59
CA GLY A 410 10.85 -10.42 12.70
C GLY A 410 11.90 -9.50 12.09
N ARG A 411 12.82 -8.97 12.91
CA ARG A 411 13.92 -8.10 12.43
C ARG A 411 14.91 -8.83 11.52
N ALA A 412 15.25 -10.08 11.82
CA ALA A 412 16.12 -10.88 10.96
C ALA A 412 15.47 -11.14 9.59
N PHE A 413 14.18 -11.49 9.59
CA PHE A 413 13.41 -11.66 8.36
C PHE A 413 13.34 -10.38 7.54
N MET A 414 13.30 -9.21 8.20
CA MET A 414 13.34 -7.94 7.49
C MET A 414 14.60 -7.73 6.66
N LEU A 415 15.77 -8.08 7.19
CA LEU A 415 17.03 -7.99 6.45
C LEU A 415 17.04 -8.93 5.24
N VAL A 416 16.44 -10.12 5.37
CA VAL A 416 16.29 -11.07 4.26
C VAL A 416 15.40 -10.49 3.16
N LEU A 417 14.24 -9.91 3.52
CA LEU A 417 13.35 -9.26 2.56
C LEU A 417 14.05 -8.13 1.81
N ILE A 418 14.81 -7.29 2.51
CA ILE A 418 15.59 -6.21 1.89
C ILE A 418 16.57 -6.77 0.84
N GLY A 419 17.30 -7.84 1.18
CA GLY A 419 18.23 -8.48 0.24
C GLY A 419 17.54 -9.02 -1.02
N ILE A 420 16.39 -9.67 -0.86
CA ILE A 420 15.60 -10.20 -2.00
C ILE A 420 15.07 -9.05 -2.87
N SER A 421 14.57 -7.97 -2.26
CA SER A 421 14.05 -6.82 -3.00
C SER A 421 15.14 -6.10 -3.81
N ILE A 422 16.37 -5.97 -3.27
CA ILE A 422 17.50 -5.43 -4.05
C ILE A 422 17.80 -6.31 -5.26
N ALA A 423 17.83 -7.64 -5.08
CA ALA A 423 18.07 -8.59 -6.17
C ALA A 423 16.99 -8.53 -7.26
N TRP A 424 15.78 -8.07 -6.92
CA TRP A 424 14.66 -7.96 -7.86
C TRP A 424 14.63 -6.67 -8.68
N VAL A 425 15.37 -5.62 -8.28
CA VAL A 425 15.40 -4.32 -8.97
C VAL A 425 15.64 -4.42 -10.49
N PRO A 426 16.58 -5.23 -11.00
CA PRO A 426 16.81 -5.35 -12.45
C PRO A 426 15.58 -5.87 -13.21
N VAL A 427 14.81 -6.76 -12.59
CA VAL A 427 13.59 -7.31 -13.20
C VAL A 427 12.54 -6.22 -13.35
N VAL A 428 12.36 -5.38 -12.32
CA VAL A 428 11.45 -4.23 -12.41
C VAL A 428 11.88 -3.23 -13.47
N GLN A 429 13.18 -2.98 -13.62
CA GLN A 429 13.71 -2.11 -14.68
C GLN A 429 13.36 -2.63 -16.08
N SER A 430 13.42 -3.95 -16.30
CA SER A 430 13.04 -4.54 -17.58
C SER A 430 11.52 -4.62 -17.81
N ALA A 431 10.75 -4.81 -16.74
CA ALA A 431 9.34 -5.19 -16.85
C ALA A 431 8.34 -4.03 -16.83
N GLN A 432 8.76 -2.83 -16.38
CA GLN A 432 7.81 -1.73 -16.14
C GLN A 432 7.35 -0.95 -17.38
N SER A 433 7.77 -1.33 -18.60
CA SER A 433 7.42 -0.65 -19.88
C SER A 433 7.46 0.88 -19.91
N GLY A 434 8.18 1.53 -18.98
CA GLY A 434 8.22 2.99 -18.84
C GLY A 434 7.12 3.58 -17.94
N GLN A 435 6.14 2.79 -17.49
CA GLN A 435 5.05 3.19 -16.59
C GLN A 435 5.01 2.29 -15.35
N LEU A 436 5.65 2.76 -14.26
CA LEU A 436 5.79 1.96 -13.05
C LEU A 436 4.44 1.56 -12.43
N PHE A 437 3.45 2.44 -12.51
CA PHE A 437 2.15 2.19 -11.90
C PHE A 437 1.38 1.07 -12.61
N ASP A 438 1.44 1.01 -13.94
CA ASP A 438 0.77 -0.04 -14.70
C ASP A 438 1.35 -1.43 -14.40
N TYR A 439 2.67 -1.52 -14.18
CA TYR A 439 3.32 -2.74 -13.68
C TYR A 439 2.80 -3.18 -12.32
N ILE A 440 2.69 -2.25 -11.36
CA ILE A 440 2.17 -2.56 -10.01
C ILE A 440 0.73 -3.08 -10.14
N GLN A 441 -0.08 -2.43 -10.95
CA GLN A 441 -1.50 -2.75 -11.09
C GLN A 441 -1.75 -4.04 -11.86
N SER A 442 -0.92 -4.37 -12.86
CA SER A 442 -1.03 -5.63 -13.59
C SER A 442 -0.73 -6.84 -12.69
N VAL A 443 0.41 -6.82 -11.97
CA VAL A 443 0.75 -7.88 -10.99
C VAL A 443 -0.32 -8.03 -9.92
N THR A 444 -0.79 -6.89 -9.39
CA THR A 444 -1.90 -6.86 -8.43
C THR A 444 -3.16 -7.49 -9.01
N SER A 445 -3.46 -7.27 -10.28
CA SER A 445 -4.61 -7.84 -10.98
C SER A 445 -4.53 -9.35 -11.20
N PHE A 446 -3.33 -9.91 -11.22
CA PHE A 446 -3.13 -11.35 -11.39
C PHE A 446 -3.22 -12.13 -10.08
N LEU A 447 -2.92 -11.49 -8.94
CA LEU A 447 -2.80 -12.18 -7.65
C LEU A 447 -3.84 -11.74 -6.60
N GLY A 448 -4.32 -10.50 -6.66
CA GLY A 448 -5.26 -9.93 -5.70
C GLY A 448 -6.72 -10.42 -5.79
N PRO A 449 -7.31 -10.60 -7.00
CA PRO A 449 -8.73 -10.92 -7.12
C PRO A 449 -9.22 -12.19 -6.39
N PRO A 450 -8.47 -13.32 -6.37
CA PRO A 450 -8.87 -14.51 -5.61
C PRO A 450 -8.97 -14.24 -4.11
N ILE A 451 -8.05 -13.43 -3.55
CA ILE A 451 -8.06 -13.01 -2.15
C ILE A 451 -9.31 -12.16 -1.90
N ALA A 452 -9.56 -11.18 -2.76
CA ALA A 452 -10.74 -10.32 -2.70
C ALA A 452 -12.05 -11.15 -2.66
N ALA A 453 -12.15 -12.18 -3.52
CA ALA A 453 -13.30 -13.08 -3.57
C ALA A 453 -13.51 -13.85 -2.27
N VAL A 454 -12.44 -14.45 -1.70
CA VAL A 454 -12.54 -15.18 -0.44
C VAL A 454 -12.95 -14.29 0.72
N PHE A 455 -12.40 -13.09 0.83
CA PHE A 455 -12.77 -12.17 1.90
C PHE A 455 -14.21 -11.70 1.76
N LEU A 456 -14.62 -11.25 0.57
CA LEU A 456 -16.00 -10.80 0.33
C LEU A 456 -17.00 -11.92 0.65
N LEU A 457 -16.77 -13.12 0.10
CA LEU A 457 -17.65 -14.26 0.33
C LEU A 457 -17.57 -14.77 1.77
N GLY A 458 -16.40 -14.74 2.41
CA GLY A 458 -16.24 -15.11 3.82
C GLY A 458 -17.00 -14.19 4.77
N LEU A 459 -17.04 -12.89 4.47
CA LEU A 459 -17.81 -11.90 5.25
C LEU A 459 -19.33 -12.05 5.03
N PHE A 460 -19.79 -12.18 3.79
CA PHE A 460 -21.22 -12.08 3.46
C PHE A 460 -21.95 -13.42 3.31
N CYS A 461 -21.25 -14.51 3.01
CA CYS A 461 -21.86 -15.81 2.77
C CYS A 461 -21.47 -16.81 3.86
N LYS A 462 -22.45 -17.14 4.73
CA LYS A 462 -22.25 -18.14 5.79
C LYS A 462 -21.98 -19.56 5.26
N ARG A 463 -22.44 -19.86 4.04
CA ARG A 463 -22.32 -21.20 3.44
C ARG A 463 -20.88 -21.57 3.07
N VAL A 464 -20.02 -20.57 2.90
CA VAL A 464 -18.61 -20.75 2.50
C VAL A 464 -17.84 -21.45 3.61
N ASN A 465 -17.07 -22.47 3.22
CA ASN A 465 -16.23 -23.26 4.11
C ASN A 465 -14.77 -23.33 3.63
N GLU A 466 -13.91 -23.99 4.41
CA GLU A 466 -12.46 -24.08 4.15
C GLU A 466 -12.14 -24.68 2.78
N GLN A 467 -12.78 -25.78 2.40
CA GLN A 467 -12.49 -26.47 1.14
C GLN A 467 -12.80 -25.59 -0.06
N GLY A 468 -13.95 -24.89 -0.04
CA GLY A 468 -14.30 -23.95 -1.11
C GLY A 468 -13.34 -22.77 -1.17
N ALA A 469 -13.01 -22.17 -0.03
CA ALA A 469 -12.04 -21.07 0.03
C ALA A 469 -10.66 -21.50 -0.48
N PHE A 470 -10.16 -22.67 -0.07
CA PHE A 470 -8.86 -23.20 -0.47
C PHE A 470 -8.79 -23.45 -1.98
N TRP A 471 -9.72 -24.21 -2.56
CA TRP A 471 -9.70 -24.51 -3.99
C TRP A 471 -9.94 -23.28 -4.85
N GLY A 472 -10.76 -22.34 -4.38
CA GLY A 472 -10.92 -21.02 -5.01
C GLY A 472 -9.61 -20.25 -5.12
N LEU A 473 -8.84 -20.19 -4.03
CA LEU A 473 -7.53 -19.54 -4.00
C LEU A 473 -6.51 -20.25 -4.89
N ILE A 474 -6.45 -21.58 -4.86
CA ILE A 474 -5.48 -22.35 -5.67
C ILE A 474 -5.78 -22.22 -7.15
N ILE A 475 -7.03 -22.40 -7.58
CA ILE A 475 -7.41 -22.26 -8.99
C ILE A 475 -7.21 -20.82 -9.46
N GLY A 476 -7.58 -19.84 -8.63
CA GLY A 476 -7.31 -18.43 -8.89
C GLY A 476 -5.81 -18.14 -9.04
N LEU A 477 -4.96 -18.68 -8.16
CA LEU A 477 -3.51 -18.51 -8.26
C LEU A 477 -2.94 -19.13 -9.54
N LEU A 478 -3.36 -20.35 -9.89
CA LEU A 478 -2.90 -21.02 -11.11
C LEU A 478 -3.31 -20.23 -12.36
N ALA A 479 -4.54 -19.73 -12.42
CA ALA A 479 -5.01 -18.88 -13.52
C ALA A 479 -4.24 -17.55 -13.58
N GLY A 480 -4.03 -16.91 -12.43
CA GLY A 480 -3.24 -15.69 -12.29
C GLY A 480 -1.80 -15.86 -12.75
N LEU A 481 -1.10 -16.90 -12.27
CA LEU A 481 0.25 -17.25 -12.69
C LEU A 481 0.31 -17.62 -14.18
N GLY A 482 -0.72 -18.29 -14.70
CA GLY A 482 -0.85 -18.61 -16.12
C GLY A 482 -0.93 -17.38 -17.03
N ARG A 483 -1.41 -16.24 -16.52
CA ARG A 483 -1.39 -14.95 -17.22
C ARG A 483 -0.10 -14.17 -16.96
N MET A 484 0.40 -14.19 -15.72
CA MET A 484 1.54 -13.41 -15.26
C MET A 484 2.87 -13.91 -15.84
N ILE A 485 3.11 -15.23 -15.82
CA ILE A 485 4.38 -15.81 -16.27
C ILE A 485 4.63 -15.52 -17.75
N PRO A 486 3.66 -15.74 -18.68
CA PRO A 486 3.86 -15.38 -20.08
C PRO A 486 4.11 -13.89 -20.30
N GLU A 487 3.40 -13.00 -19.62
CA GLU A 487 3.61 -11.55 -19.79
C GLU A 487 5.03 -11.12 -19.43
N PHE A 488 5.58 -11.68 -18.35
CA PHE A 488 6.98 -11.43 -17.99
C PHE A 488 7.98 -12.13 -18.91
N ALA A 489 7.66 -13.32 -19.41
CA ALA A 489 8.55 -14.07 -20.29
C ALA A 489 8.66 -13.45 -21.70
N TYR A 490 7.54 -12.96 -22.25
CA TYR A 490 7.50 -12.31 -23.57
C TYR A 490 7.78 -10.80 -23.49
N GLY A 491 7.73 -10.22 -22.30
CA GLY A 491 7.86 -8.79 -22.07
C GLY A 491 6.59 -8.01 -22.48
N SER A 492 6.42 -6.84 -21.88
CA SER A 492 5.34 -5.89 -22.16
C SER A 492 5.42 -5.23 -23.55
N GLY A 493 6.52 -5.46 -24.29
CA GLY A 493 6.82 -4.76 -25.53
C GLY A 493 7.20 -3.30 -25.30
N SER A 494 7.67 -2.66 -26.35
CA SER A 494 7.90 -1.21 -26.45
C SER A 494 7.47 -0.73 -27.83
N CYS A 495 7.33 0.58 -28.00
CA CYS A 495 7.02 1.17 -29.31
C CYS A 495 8.02 0.82 -30.42
N GLY A 496 9.29 0.55 -30.05
CA GLY A 496 10.32 0.11 -31.00
C GLY A 496 10.40 -1.42 -31.17
N ALA A 497 9.77 -2.19 -30.28
CA ALA A 497 9.80 -3.65 -30.27
C ALA A 497 8.53 -4.19 -29.58
N PRO A 498 7.41 -4.35 -30.31
CA PRO A 498 6.14 -4.81 -29.72
C PRO A 498 6.28 -6.22 -29.13
N SER A 499 5.43 -6.53 -28.14
CA SER A 499 5.43 -7.84 -27.50
C SER A 499 4.97 -8.93 -28.47
N ASN A 500 5.63 -10.08 -28.43
CA ASN A 500 5.22 -11.28 -29.15
C ASN A 500 4.29 -12.19 -28.34
N CYS A 501 3.75 -11.72 -27.21
CA CYS A 501 2.87 -12.54 -26.39
C CYS A 501 1.57 -12.90 -27.14
N PRO A 502 1.13 -14.18 -27.15
CA PRO A 502 -0.10 -14.57 -27.82
C PRO A 502 -1.32 -13.78 -27.33
N PHE A 503 -2.15 -13.28 -28.25
CA PHE A 503 -3.33 -12.47 -27.94
C PHE A 503 -4.31 -13.18 -26.99
N ILE A 504 -4.45 -14.50 -27.09
CA ILE A 504 -5.33 -15.29 -26.20
C ILE A 504 -4.88 -15.21 -24.74
N ILE A 505 -3.56 -15.06 -24.51
CA ILE A 505 -2.98 -15.02 -23.17
C ILE A 505 -2.85 -13.55 -22.72
N CYS A 506 -2.18 -12.70 -23.49
CA CYS A 506 -1.85 -11.33 -23.07
C CYS A 506 -2.78 -10.24 -23.62
N GLY A 507 -3.65 -10.54 -24.59
CA GLY A 507 -4.48 -9.55 -25.29
C GLY A 507 -5.65 -9.01 -24.47
N ILE A 508 -5.99 -9.66 -23.34
CA ILE A 508 -7.02 -9.16 -22.42
C ILE A 508 -6.38 -8.16 -21.46
N HIS A 509 -6.95 -6.95 -21.41
CA HIS A 509 -6.54 -5.90 -20.48
C HIS A 509 -6.58 -6.39 -19.02
N TYR A 510 -5.58 -6.03 -18.22
CA TYR A 510 -5.39 -6.57 -16.86
C TYR A 510 -6.60 -6.33 -15.93
N LEU A 511 -7.31 -5.20 -16.09
CA LEU A 511 -8.53 -4.91 -15.32
C LEU A 511 -9.70 -5.85 -15.68
N TYR A 512 -9.83 -6.25 -16.95
CA TYR A 512 -10.83 -7.25 -17.35
C TYR A 512 -10.43 -8.64 -16.90
N PHE A 513 -9.13 -8.95 -16.96
CA PHE A 513 -8.64 -10.19 -16.40
C PHE A 513 -8.92 -10.29 -14.89
N ALA A 514 -8.77 -9.20 -14.14
CA ALA A 514 -9.13 -9.16 -12.72
C ALA A 514 -10.60 -9.52 -12.46
N LEU A 515 -11.53 -9.03 -13.29
CA LEU A 515 -12.95 -9.39 -13.23
C LEU A 515 -13.19 -10.88 -13.46
N ILE A 516 -12.59 -11.41 -14.54
CA ILE A 516 -12.71 -12.82 -14.91
C ILE A 516 -12.14 -13.69 -13.79
N LEU A 517 -10.98 -13.33 -13.26
CA LEU A 517 -10.29 -14.08 -12.21
C LEU A 517 -11.08 -14.08 -10.90
N PHE A 518 -11.65 -12.94 -10.52
CA PHE A 518 -12.55 -12.83 -9.37
C PHE A 518 -13.78 -13.70 -9.54
N ALA A 519 -14.45 -13.61 -10.69
CA ALA A 519 -15.66 -14.39 -10.97
C ALA A 519 -15.37 -15.89 -10.96
N LEU A 520 -14.29 -16.32 -11.61
CA LEU A 520 -13.81 -17.70 -11.59
C LEU A 520 -13.60 -18.19 -10.15
N SER A 521 -12.86 -17.42 -9.35
CA SER A 521 -12.58 -17.76 -7.96
C SER A 521 -13.87 -17.83 -7.14
N ALA A 522 -14.76 -16.84 -7.27
CA ALA A 522 -16.03 -16.80 -6.57
C ALA A 522 -16.94 -17.99 -6.92
N ILE A 523 -17.02 -18.37 -8.20
CA ILE A 523 -17.79 -19.52 -8.67
C ILE A 523 -17.24 -20.81 -8.06
N VAL A 524 -15.92 -21.02 -8.11
CA VAL A 524 -15.28 -22.20 -7.51
C VAL A 524 -15.53 -22.27 -6.00
N ILE A 525 -15.36 -21.14 -5.29
CA ILE A 525 -15.58 -21.05 -3.84
C ILE A 525 -17.01 -21.48 -3.51
N LEU A 526 -18.00 -20.94 -4.22
CA LEU A 526 -19.40 -21.25 -3.98
C LEU A 526 -19.70 -22.70 -4.37
N ALA A 527 -19.36 -23.14 -5.57
CA ALA A 527 -19.65 -24.50 -6.04
C ALA A 527 -19.11 -25.57 -5.08
N VAL A 528 -17.83 -25.49 -4.72
CA VAL A 528 -17.21 -26.44 -3.79
C VAL A 528 -17.81 -26.32 -2.39
N SER A 529 -18.06 -25.11 -1.90
CA SER A 529 -18.68 -24.92 -0.58
C SER A 529 -20.09 -25.54 -0.51
N TYR A 530 -20.90 -25.39 -1.56
CA TYR A 530 -22.24 -25.96 -1.61
C TYR A 530 -22.25 -27.49 -1.73
N MET A 531 -21.21 -28.08 -2.34
CA MET A 531 -21.03 -29.53 -2.45
C MET A 531 -20.44 -30.19 -1.19
N THR A 532 -19.93 -29.39 -0.25
CA THR A 532 -19.23 -29.87 0.95
C THR A 532 -19.97 -29.48 2.22
N LYS A 533 -19.60 -30.07 3.38
CA LYS A 533 -20.35 -29.90 4.63
C LYS A 533 -20.36 -28.42 5.09
N PRO A 534 -21.52 -27.89 5.55
CA PRO A 534 -21.59 -26.54 6.08
C PRO A 534 -20.91 -26.43 7.45
N ILE A 535 -20.39 -25.25 7.78
CA ILE A 535 -19.89 -24.93 9.12
C ILE A 535 -21.10 -24.56 10.00
N PRO A 536 -21.27 -25.16 11.18
CA PRO A 536 -22.33 -24.78 12.12
C PRO A 536 -22.25 -23.30 12.54
N ASP A 537 -23.41 -22.66 12.72
CA ASP A 537 -23.49 -21.21 13.01
C ASP A 537 -22.78 -20.83 14.34
N VAL A 538 -22.67 -21.77 15.30
CA VAL A 538 -21.96 -21.58 16.59
C VAL A 538 -20.50 -21.15 16.40
N HIS A 539 -19.85 -21.62 15.33
CA HIS A 539 -18.47 -21.26 15.01
C HIS A 539 -18.34 -19.94 14.24
N LEU A 540 -19.46 -19.37 13.76
CA LEU A 540 -19.47 -18.23 12.85
C LEU A 540 -19.97 -16.93 13.49
N TYR A 541 -20.42 -16.98 14.75
CA TYR A 541 -20.88 -15.80 15.47
C TYR A 541 -19.83 -14.69 15.45
N ARG A 542 -20.26 -13.45 15.19
CA ARG A 542 -19.36 -12.27 15.10
C ARG A 542 -18.26 -12.34 14.01
N LEU A 543 -18.24 -13.37 13.15
CA LEU A 543 -17.26 -13.51 12.06
C LEU A 543 -17.84 -13.21 10.67
N CYS A 544 -19.17 -13.16 10.53
CA CYS A 544 -19.83 -12.84 9.26
C CYS A 544 -20.91 -11.77 9.44
N TRP A 545 -21.28 -11.10 8.35
CA TRP A 545 -22.20 -9.98 8.37
C TRP A 545 -23.57 -10.35 8.95
N SER A 546 -24.11 -11.52 8.59
CA SER A 546 -25.42 -11.98 9.09
C SER A 546 -25.43 -12.25 10.60
N LEU A 547 -24.33 -12.77 11.15
CA LEU A 547 -24.21 -13.16 12.57
C LEU A 547 -23.44 -12.13 13.42
N ARG A 548 -23.16 -10.94 12.88
CA ARG A 548 -22.33 -9.92 13.54
C ARG A 548 -22.88 -9.40 14.87
N HIS A 549 -24.18 -9.50 15.09
CA HIS A 549 -24.85 -9.02 16.32
C HIS A 549 -25.28 -10.16 17.25
N SER A 550 -24.87 -11.40 16.98
CA SER A 550 -25.13 -12.52 17.89
C SER A 550 -24.46 -12.28 19.24
N LYS A 551 -25.25 -12.40 20.31
CA LYS A 551 -24.81 -12.33 21.70
C LYS A 551 -24.38 -13.68 22.26
N GLU A 552 -24.61 -14.75 21.50
CA GLU A 552 -24.26 -16.11 21.91
C GLU A 552 -22.74 -16.28 22.00
N GLU A 553 -22.33 -17.26 22.79
CA GLU A 553 -20.93 -17.64 22.93
C GLU A 553 -20.43 -18.27 21.63
N ARG A 554 -19.24 -17.85 21.18
CA ARG A 554 -18.62 -18.35 19.96
C ARG A 554 -17.60 -19.39 20.34
N ILE A 555 -17.74 -20.60 19.80
CA ILE A 555 -16.71 -21.64 19.92
C ILE A 555 -15.83 -21.53 18.68
N ASP A 556 -14.59 -21.07 18.87
CA ASP A 556 -13.64 -20.95 17.78
C ASP A 556 -13.25 -22.34 17.24
N LEU A 557 -13.09 -22.46 15.91
CA LEU A 557 -12.75 -23.73 15.26
C LEU A 557 -11.35 -24.25 15.67
N ASP A 558 -10.54 -23.39 16.25
CA ASP A 558 -9.19 -23.61 16.76
C ASP A 558 -9.13 -23.59 18.30
N ALA A 559 -10.26 -23.63 19.02
CA ALA A 559 -10.31 -23.54 20.48
C ALA A 559 -9.43 -24.57 21.19
N GLU A 560 -9.39 -25.83 20.72
CA GLU A 560 -8.52 -26.87 21.28
C GLU A 560 -7.02 -26.54 21.11
N GLU A 561 -6.62 -26.00 19.94
CA GLU A 561 -5.23 -25.60 19.71
C GLU A 561 -4.82 -24.34 20.49
N GLU A 562 -5.76 -23.44 20.79
CA GLU A 562 -5.50 -22.26 21.63
C GLU A 562 -5.38 -22.62 23.10
N GLN A 563 -6.18 -23.58 23.58
CA GLN A 563 -6.16 -24.05 24.95
C GLN A 563 -4.85 -24.78 25.28
N ASP A 564 -4.40 -25.68 24.39
CA ASP A 564 -3.10 -26.37 24.53
C ASP A 564 -1.93 -25.35 24.65
N ARG A 565 -1.98 -24.25 23.90
CA ARG A 565 -0.94 -23.19 23.97
C ARG A 565 -1.01 -22.38 25.26
N ALA A 566 -2.21 -22.14 25.79
CA ALA A 566 -2.39 -21.36 27.01
C ALA A 566 -1.90 -22.13 28.23
N ASP A 567 -2.27 -23.40 28.33
CA ASP A 567 -1.86 -24.30 29.42
C ASP A 567 -0.34 -24.53 29.41
N GLU A 568 0.30 -24.60 28.23
CA GLU A 568 1.76 -24.68 28.11
C GLU A 568 2.49 -23.38 28.46
N LYS A 569 1.93 -22.20 28.15
CA LYS A 569 2.53 -20.90 28.51
C LYS A 569 2.50 -20.62 30.01
N ASP A 570 1.41 -20.99 30.67
CA ASP A 570 1.29 -20.86 32.12
C ASP A 570 2.37 -21.70 32.82
N ALA A 571 2.72 -22.88 32.28
CA ALA A 571 3.79 -23.74 32.79
C ALA A 571 5.22 -23.16 32.61
N GLU A 572 5.49 -22.39 31.54
CA GLU A 572 6.79 -21.73 31.31
C GLU A 572 6.96 -20.43 32.10
N SER A 573 5.88 -19.68 32.32
CA SER A 573 5.92 -18.42 33.08
C SER A 573 6.36 -18.58 34.55
N VAL A 574 6.24 -19.80 35.08
CA VAL A 574 6.72 -20.20 36.41
C VAL A 574 8.24 -20.43 36.44
N ASN A 575 8.89 -20.66 35.28
CA ASN A 575 10.33 -20.93 35.19
C ASN A 575 11.20 -19.68 34.87
N GLU A 576 10.61 -18.56 34.43
CA GLU A 576 11.34 -17.34 34.07
C GLU A 576 11.60 -16.35 35.24
N GLU A 577 11.22 -16.68 36.48
CA GLU A 577 11.40 -15.77 37.64
C GLU A 577 12.86 -15.58 38.12
N ASN A 578 13.86 -16.17 37.45
CA ASN A 578 15.28 -16.04 37.83
C ASN A 578 16.19 -15.59 36.69
N GLN A 579 16.10 -14.32 36.25
CA GLN A 579 17.14 -13.70 35.42
C GLN A 579 17.68 -12.40 36.04
N GLU A 580 19.01 -12.35 36.19
CA GLU A 580 19.77 -11.21 36.73
C GLU A 580 19.60 -9.93 35.90
N ASP A 581 19.64 -8.79 36.58
CA ASP A 581 19.50 -7.44 36.01
C ASP A 581 20.61 -7.14 34.97
N PRO A 582 20.28 -6.75 33.72
CA PRO A 582 21.29 -6.51 32.69
C PRO A 582 22.10 -5.22 32.95
N GLY A 583 23.41 -5.28 32.70
CA GLY A 583 24.33 -4.13 32.84
C GLY A 583 24.00 -2.94 31.92
N CYS A 584 24.52 -1.75 32.24
CA CYS A 584 24.08 -0.45 31.68
C CYS A 584 24.09 -0.37 30.14
N CYS A 585 25.14 -0.85 29.45
CA CYS A 585 25.18 -0.87 27.98
C CYS A 585 24.16 -1.84 27.36
N ARG A 586 23.91 -2.97 28.03
CA ARG A 586 22.89 -3.95 27.60
C ARG A 586 21.50 -3.42 27.89
N LYS A 587 21.32 -2.62 28.94
CA LYS A 587 20.09 -1.90 29.27
C LYS A 587 19.79 -0.79 28.26
N ALA A 588 20.80 -0.02 27.85
CA ALA A 588 20.68 0.96 26.77
C ALA A 588 20.36 0.30 25.42
N TYR A 589 21.02 -0.83 25.09
CA TYR A 589 20.69 -1.63 23.91
C TYR A 589 19.27 -2.21 23.99
N ASN A 590 18.88 -2.80 25.11
CA ASN A 590 17.54 -3.34 25.31
C ASN A 590 16.49 -2.25 25.23
N TRP A 591 16.72 -1.08 25.83
CA TRP A 591 15.83 0.08 25.75
C TRP A 591 15.73 0.61 24.31
N PHE A 592 16.86 0.79 23.62
CA PHE A 592 16.93 1.20 22.21
C PHE A 592 16.21 0.21 21.29
N CYS A 593 16.32 -1.08 21.60
CA CYS A 593 15.67 -2.17 20.89
C CYS A 593 14.24 -2.48 21.38
N GLY A 594 13.71 -1.78 22.39
CA GLY A 594 12.37 -2.01 22.94
C GLY A 594 12.17 -3.34 23.70
N LEU A 595 13.24 -3.96 24.20
CA LEU A 595 13.27 -5.26 24.89
C LEU A 595 13.05 -5.17 26.41
N ASP A 596 12.81 -3.98 26.97
CA ASP A 596 12.52 -3.81 28.40
C ASP A 596 11.10 -4.30 28.73
N GLN A 597 11.03 -5.52 29.27
CA GLN A 597 9.81 -6.13 29.80
C GLN A 597 9.51 -5.57 31.20
N LYS A 598 8.70 -4.52 31.26
CA LYS A 598 7.96 -4.14 32.49
C LYS A 598 6.53 -3.70 32.15
N GLY A 599 5.81 -4.53 31.40
CA GLY A 599 4.36 -4.43 31.36
C GLY A 599 3.78 -5.09 32.62
N PRO A 600 2.79 -4.49 33.31
CA PRO A 600 2.11 -5.17 34.42
C PRO A 600 1.41 -6.43 33.91
N LYS A 601 1.61 -7.57 34.58
CA LYS A 601 0.80 -8.78 34.37
C LYS A 601 -0.63 -8.46 34.78
N LEU A 602 -1.58 -8.46 33.84
CA LEU A 602 -3.00 -8.24 34.11
C LEU A 602 -3.59 -9.49 34.77
N SER A 603 -4.53 -9.31 35.69
CA SER A 603 -5.35 -10.41 36.21
C SER A 603 -6.29 -10.96 35.13
N LYS A 604 -6.78 -12.21 35.26
CA LYS A 604 -7.71 -12.82 34.28
C LYS A 604 -8.97 -11.97 34.07
N GLU A 605 -9.51 -11.34 35.11
CA GLU A 605 -10.64 -10.41 35.01
C GLU A 605 -10.29 -9.14 34.23
N GLU A 606 -9.09 -8.57 34.45
CA GLU A 606 -8.63 -7.41 33.68
C GLU A 606 -8.34 -7.76 32.22
N GLU A 607 -7.86 -8.98 31.94
CA GLU A 607 -7.59 -9.48 30.60
C GLU A 607 -8.90 -9.71 29.81
N GLU A 608 -9.92 -10.28 30.45
CA GLU A 608 -11.26 -10.40 29.89
C GLU A 608 -11.93 -9.03 29.69
N ALA A 609 -11.82 -8.12 30.66
CA ALA A 609 -12.32 -6.76 30.54
C ALA A 609 -11.63 -6.00 29.40
N LEU A 610 -10.32 -6.20 29.23
CA LEU A 610 -9.56 -5.67 28.12
C LEU A 610 -10.02 -6.30 26.80
N LYS A 611 -10.17 -7.62 26.70
CA LYS A 611 -10.67 -8.32 25.49
C LYS A 611 -12.07 -7.86 25.10
N LYS A 612 -12.95 -7.62 26.08
CA LYS A 612 -14.29 -7.05 25.87
C LYS A 612 -14.21 -5.61 25.36
N LYS A 613 -13.33 -4.79 25.92
CA LYS A 613 -13.08 -3.41 25.46
C LYS A 613 -12.49 -3.38 24.04
N LEU A 614 -11.62 -4.34 23.71
CA LEU A 614 -11.01 -4.48 22.38
C LEU A 614 -12.06 -4.94 21.35
N THR A 615 -13.02 -5.77 21.71
CA THR A 615 -14.05 -6.28 20.77
C THR A 615 -15.29 -5.39 20.68
N ASP A 616 -15.34 -4.30 21.46
CA ASP A 616 -16.46 -3.36 21.44
C ASP A 616 -16.49 -2.51 20.16
N THR A 617 -17.67 -2.45 19.55
CA THR A 617 -17.98 -1.61 18.38
C THR A 617 -19.11 -0.62 18.67
N SER A 618 -19.47 -0.42 19.94
CA SER A 618 -20.49 0.54 20.33
C SER A 618 -20.08 1.97 19.95
N GLU A 619 -21.07 2.79 19.56
CA GLU A 619 -20.85 4.17 19.14
C GLU A 619 -21.81 5.10 19.87
N VAL A 620 -21.30 6.27 20.25
CA VAL A 620 -22.14 7.35 20.77
C VAL A 620 -23.03 7.87 19.62
N PRO A 621 -24.36 8.00 19.81
CA PRO A 621 -25.28 8.33 18.72
C PRO A 621 -24.94 9.62 17.96
N LEU A 622 -24.49 10.66 18.67
CA LEU A 622 -24.07 11.93 18.07
C LEU A 622 -22.93 11.73 17.06
N TRP A 623 -21.84 11.10 17.51
CA TRP A 623 -20.65 10.88 16.68
C TRP A 623 -20.93 9.93 15.52
N ARG A 624 -21.73 8.89 15.74
CA ARG A 624 -22.22 7.99 14.69
C ARG A 624 -22.95 8.75 13.57
N ASN A 625 -23.82 9.69 13.93
CA ASN A 625 -24.56 10.48 12.95
C ASN A 625 -23.62 11.44 12.18
N ILE A 626 -22.68 12.08 12.88
CA ILE A 626 -21.69 12.98 12.26
C ILE A 626 -20.85 12.23 11.21
N VAL A 627 -20.31 11.06 11.55
CA VAL A 627 -19.49 10.28 10.61
C VAL A 627 -20.32 9.74 9.45
N ASN A 628 -21.57 9.33 9.67
CA ASN A 628 -22.45 8.87 8.60
C ASN A 628 -22.79 10.00 7.61
N VAL A 629 -23.12 11.20 8.10
CA VAL A 629 -23.39 12.36 7.23
C VAL A 629 -22.16 12.72 6.41
N ASN A 630 -20.99 12.79 7.03
CA ASN A 630 -19.74 13.07 6.31
C ASN A 630 -19.37 11.98 5.31
N GLY A 631 -19.64 10.70 5.63
CA GLY A 631 -19.45 9.61 4.68
C GLY A 631 -20.34 9.73 3.45
N ILE A 632 -21.61 10.15 3.61
CA ILE A 632 -22.51 10.41 2.48
C ILE A 632 -22.00 11.59 1.64
N ILE A 633 -21.65 12.71 2.27
CA ILE A 633 -21.10 13.89 1.58
C ILE A 633 -19.88 13.49 0.74
N LEU A 634 -18.95 12.75 1.33
CA LEU A 634 -17.74 12.29 0.66
C LEU A 634 -18.05 11.42 -0.57
N LEU A 635 -18.99 10.48 -0.45
CA LEU A 635 -19.43 9.65 -1.58
C LEU A 635 -20.14 10.47 -2.66
N THR A 636 -20.98 11.44 -2.29
CA THR A 636 -21.63 12.35 -3.24
C THR A 636 -20.61 13.18 -4.01
N VAL A 637 -19.59 13.71 -3.34
CA VAL A 637 -18.48 14.44 -3.98
C VAL A 637 -17.72 13.51 -4.93
N ALA A 638 -17.42 12.28 -4.52
CA ALA A 638 -16.74 11.31 -5.38
C ALA A 638 -17.55 11.00 -6.65
N VAL A 639 -18.87 10.81 -6.53
CA VAL A 639 -19.76 10.60 -7.69
C VAL A 639 -19.79 11.84 -8.60
N PHE A 640 -19.89 13.04 -8.03
CA PHE A 640 -19.83 14.29 -8.78
C PHE A 640 -18.52 14.43 -9.56
N CYS A 641 -17.38 14.15 -8.92
CA CYS A 641 -16.08 14.20 -9.57
C CYS A 641 -15.98 13.20 -10.73
N HIS A 642 -16.44 11.95 -10.57
CA HIS A 642 -16.49 10.99 -11.67
C HIS A 642 -17.41 11.47 -12.81
N ALA A 643 -18.58 12.03 -12.49
CA ALA A 643 -19.51 12.52 -13.50
C ALA A 643 -18.99 13.73 -14.27
N TYR A 644 -18.26 14.64 -13.60
CA TYR A 644 -17.70 15.83 -14.22
C TYR A 644 -16.56 15.52 -15.20
N PHE A 645 -15.73 14.53 -14.88
CA PHE A 645 -14.59 14.10 -15.70
C PHE A 645 -14.87 12.82 -16.50
N ALA A 646 -16.13 12.41 -16.61
CA ALA A 646 -16.56 11.21 -17.31
C ALA A 646 -16.12 11.23 -18.79
#